data_AF-A0A852BB72-F1
#
_entry.id   AF-A0A852BB72-F1
#
_cell.length_a   1.000
_cell.length_b   1.000
_cell.length_c   1.000
_cell.angle_alpha   90.00
_cell.angle_beta   90.00
_cell.angle_gamma   90.00
#
_symmetry.space_group_name_H-M   'P 1'
#
loop_
_entity.id
_entity.type
_entity.pdbx_description
1 polymer ?
#
loop_
_entity_poly.entity_id
_entity_poly.type
_entity_poly.pdbx_seq_one_letter_code
_entity_poly.pdbx_strand_id
1 'polypeptide(L)'
;VMLKRRGLLWLAVLITLWVSSNAQDGDKEEETTFDLFQVSNINRKTIGAKVFRGPDPTVPAYRFIRFDHIPPCKPEKLKKILKLIRQNEGFILSATMRQDRQSRGTILALEGPGISERQFEIISNGRANTLDLIYWVDGFQNVISLEDVDLADSQWKNLTVQITGENYNLYVGCDLIDSFILEEPFYEQLKAESSRLYVVKGSARENHFRGLLQNIQLIFDTSIEDVLRKKGCQRSQSTEVNTINESTEILHLSPAVTTEYVGEKPGKAEFCDRSCEELGSMFTELTGLRIVVNNLADNLQKVSEENQIMWELIGPNKTLKNQPVCWQDGRVFADNESWIVDSCTKCICQDSKIVCNQITCPAVSCADPAFVEGECCPVCSHSDDSEEGWSPWSDWTKCSVTCGSGTQMRGRSCDVTRSACTGPHIQTRMCSFKKCDHRIRQDGGWSHWSPWSSCSVTCGVGNITRIRLCNSPIPQMGGKNCVGNGRETEKCEKVPCPVNGQWGPWSPWSACTVTCGGGIRERSRLCNSPEPQYGGKPCVGDTKQHDMCNKKDCPIDGCLSNPCFPGAECNSYPDGSWSCGACPAGYLGNGTVCEDLDECIAVSDVCFKVNQVHRCVNTNPGFHCLPCPPRYKGSQPYGVGLEVAKTEKQVCEPENPCKDKTHSCHKSAECIYLGHFSDPMYKCECRTGYAGDGRICGEDSDLDGWPNNNLVCAANATYHCVKDNCPLLPNSGQEDFDKDGKGDACDEDDDNDGVEDDKDNCPLLFNPRQFDYDKDEVGDRCDNCPYVHNPAQIDTDNNGEGDSCAVDIDGDGMIS
;
A
#
# COMPACT_ATOMS: atom_id res chain seq x y z
N VAL A 1 -87.58 -44.74 27.29
CA VAL A 1 -86.53 -45.05 28.29
C VAL A 1 -85.55 -45.98 27.59
N MET A 2 -84.59 -45.40 26.89
CA MET A 2 -83.29 -45.00 27.43
C MET A 2 -82.31 -46.17 27.46
N LEU A 3 -81.14 -45.88 26.90
CA LEU A 3 -79.84 -46.33 27.35
C LEU A 3 -79.48 -47.81 27.19
N LYS A 4 -78.21 -48.00 26.78
CA LYS A 4 -77.38 -49.19 26.96
C LYS A 4 -77.69 -50.39 26.07
N ARG A 5 -77.48 -50.22 24.76
CA ARG A 5 -76.89 -51.28 23.90
C ARG A 5 -75.77 -50.77 22.98
N ARG A 6 -75.10 -49.68 23.39
CA ARG A 6 -73.82 -49.19 22.89
C ARG A 6 -72.89 -49.10 24.09
N GLY A 7 -71.89 -49.95 24.20
CA GLY A 7 -70.95 -49.90 25.33
C GLY A 7 -70.06 -51.10 25.56
N LEU A 8 -70.22 -52.23 24.86
CA LEU A 8 -69.35 -53.40 25.10
C LEU A 8 -68.80 -54.12 23.86
N LEU A 9 -69.05 -53.61 22.65
CA LEU A 9 -68.41 -54.10 21.41
C LEU A 9 -67.40 -53.10 20.80
N TRP A 10 -67.15 -51.98 21.47
CA TRP A 10 -66.12 -51.00 21.09
C TRP A 10 -64.86 -51.04 21.98
N LEU A 11 -64.84 -51.87 23.03
CA LEU A 11 -63.68 -51.99 23.93
C LEU A 11 -62.75 -53.18 23.60
N ALA A 12 -63.17 -54.10 22.73
CA ALA A 12 -62.35 -55.27 22.37
C ALA A 12 -61.56 -55.10 21.06
N VAL A 13 -61.87 -54.10 20.23
CA VAL A 13 -61.08 -53.76 19.03
C VAL A 13 -59.96 -52.74 19.35
N LEU A 14 -60.01 -52.10 20.52
CA LEU A 14 -59.01 -51.14 20.98
C LEU A 14 -57.87 -51.76 21.83
N ILE A 15 -57.92 -53.06 22.14
CA ILE A 15 -56.93 -53.73 23.01
C ILE A 15 -56.05 -54.76 22.26
N THR A 16 -56.26 -54.97 20.96
CA THR A 16 -55.35 -55.74 20.08
C THR A 16 -54.56 -54.88 19.09
N LEU A 17 -54.62 -53.54 19.22
CA LEU A 17 -53.76 -52.58 18.50
C LEU A 17 -52.83 -51.78 19.43
N TRP A 18 -52.59 -52.27 20.65
CA TRP A 18 -51.76 -51.63 21.68
C TRP A 18 -50.58 -52.50 22.16
N VAL A 19 -50.02 -53.31 21.26
CA VAL A 19 -48.72 -53.97 21.45
C VAL A 19 -47.87 -53.79 20.19
N SER A 20 -47.42 -52.56 19.93
CA SER A 20 -46.20 -52.24 19.15
C SER A 20 -46.03 -50.72 18.99
N SER A 21 -45.85 -50.00 20.09
CA SER A 21 -45.42 -48.59 20.08
C SER A 21 -45.13 -48.11 21.50
N ASN A 22 -43.95 -48.48 22.00
CA ASN A 22 -43.26 -47.79 23.09
C ASN A 22 -41.80 -48.30 23.11
N ALA A 23 -41.08 -47.96 22.04
CA ALA A 23 -39.65 -47.70 22.15
C ALA A 23 -39.54 -46.19 22.34
N GLN A 24 -38.86 -45.77 23.40
CA GLN A 24 -38.61 -44.36 23.73
C GLN A 24 -38.05 -43.65 22.49
N ASP A 25 -38.88 -42.76 21.93
CA ASP A 25 -38.51 -41.72 20.99
C ASP A 25 -37.67 -40.71 21.80
N GLY A 26 -36.36 -40.94 21.82
CA GLY A 26 -35.40 -39.93 22.24
C GLY A 26 -35.28 -38.93 21.10
N ASP A 27 -35.38 -37.65 21.45
CA ASP A 27 -35.20 -36.48 20.58
C ASP A 27 -34.31 -36.79 19.37
N LYS A 28 -34.90 -36.84 18.17
CA LYS A 28 -34.13 -36.74 16.93
C LYS A 28 -33.69 -35.28 16.80
N GLU A 29 -32.65 -34.92 17.54
CA GLU A 29 -31.84 -33.76 17.19
C GLU A 29 -31.40 -33.96 15.72
N GLU A 30 -31.78 -33.02 14.85
CA GLU A 30 -31.30 -32.99 13.48
C GLU A 30 -29.78 -32.78 13.54
N GLU A 31 -29.03 -33.88 13.40
CA GLU A 31 -27.56 -33.83 13.34
C GLU A 31 -27.14 -32.97 12.11
N THR A 32 -26.65 -31.76 12.38
CA THR A 32 -26.21 -30.74 11.40
C THR A 32 -24.70 -30.73 11.14
N THR A 33 -23.93 -31.56 11.85
CA THR A 33 -22.48 -31.67 11.67
C THR A 33 -22.09 -33.13 11.46
N PHE A 34 -21.29 -33.41 10.42
CA PHE A 34 -20.88 -34.76 10.04
C PHE A 34 -19.35 -34.87 10.03
N ASP A 35 -18.80 -35.61 11.00
CA ASP A 35 -17.40 -36.03 10.96
C ASP A 35 -17.20 -37.10 9.89
N LEU A 36 -16.44 -36.78 8.84
CA LEU A 36 -16.28 -37.66 7.70
C LEU A 36 -15.46 -38.91 8.02
N PHE A 37 -14.56 -38.88 9.01
CA PHE A 37 -13.87 -40.07 9.46
C PHE A 37 -14.82 -41.01 10.19
N GLN A 38 -15.67 -40.48 11.06
CA GLN A 38 -16.67 -41.28 11.78
C GLN A 38 -17.70 -41.89 10.82
N VAL A 39 -18.21 -41.09 9.89
CA VAL A 39 -19.23 -41.52 8.92
C VAL A 39 -18.68 -42.57 7.96
N SER A 40 -17.41 -42.46 7.57
CA SER A 40 -16.72 -43.44 6.71
C SER A 40 -16.15 -44.64 7.49
N ASN A 41 -16.31 -44.69 8.82
CA ASN A 41 -15.72 -45.71 9.69
C ASN A 41 -14.18 -45.81 9.60
N ILE A 42 -13.52 -44.66 9.42
CA ILE A 42 -12.06 -44.52 9.46
C ILE A 42 -11.64 -44.43 10.93
N ASN A 43 -10.95 -45.46 11.40
CA ASN A 43 -10.50 -45.60 12.77
C ASN A 43 -9.10 -46.23 12.83
N ARG A 44 -8.58 -46.48 14.04
CA ARG A 44 -7.24 -47.06 14.25
C ARG A 44 -7.03 -48.45 13.60
N LYS A 45 -8.10 -49.17 13.27
CA LYS A 45 -8.08 -50.49 12.63
C LYS A 45 -8.24 -50.44 11.12
N THR A 46 -8.49 -49.27 10.54
CA THR A 46 -8.70 -49.11 9.09
C THR A 46 -7.42 -49.43 8.33
N ILE A 47 -7.52 -50.38 7.40
CA ILE A 47 -6.40 -50.81 6.57
C ILE A 47 -6.03 -49.65 5.64
N GLY A 48 -4.78 -49.18 5.73
CA GLY A 48 -4.31 -48.07 4.91
C GLY A 48 -4.30 -46.71 5.60
N ALA A 49 -4.79 -46.59 6.83
CA ALA A 49 -4.66 -45.40 7.67
C ALA A 49 -3.77 -45.70 8.90
N LYS A 50 -2.78 -44.84 9.18
CA LYS A 50 -1.97 -44.88 10.40
C LYS A 50 -2.28 -43.69 11.28
N VAL A 51 -2.38 -43.93 12.59
CA VAL A 51 -2.73 -42.91 13.58
C VAL A 51 -1.49 -42.14 14.04
N PHE A 52 -1.63 -40.83 14.16
CA PHE A 52 -0.64 -39.88 14.65
C PHE A 52 -1.29 -38.91 15.64
N ARG A 53 -0.46 -38.11 16.34
CA ARG A 53 -0.93 -36.99 17.16
C ARG A 53 -0.98 -35.73 16.31
N GLY A 54 -2.11 -35.03 16.33
CA GLY A 54 -2.28 -33.73 15.69
C GLY A 54 -2.31 -32.58 16.70
N PRO A 55 -2.65 -31.36 16.24
CA PRO A 55 -2.79 -30.18 17.08
C PRO A 55 -3.85 -30.36 18.18
N ASP A 56 -4.97 -31.01 17.86
CA ASP A 56 -5.97 -31.37 18.86
C ASP A 56 -5.57 -32.69 19.55
N PRO A 57 -5.31 -32.70 20.87
CA PRO A 57 -4.92 -33.91 21.60
C PRO A 57 -6.10 -34.87 21.84
N THR A 58 -7.35 -34.42 21.68
CA THR A 58 -8.56 -35.20 21.98
C THR A 58 -8.98 -36.11 20.84
N VAL A 59 -8.66 -35.74 19.59
CA VAL A 59 -8.98 -36.52 18.39
C VAL A 59 -7.72 -37.04 17.69
N PRO A 60 -7.73 -38.24 17.10
CA PRO A 60 -6.57 -38.77 16.37
C PRO A 60 -6.38 -38.08 15.01
N ALA A 61 -5.12 -37.86 14.61
CA ALA A 61 -4.76 -37.52 13.23
C ALA A 61 -4.42 -38.79 12.44
N TYR A 62 -4.67 -38.80 11.13
CA TYR A 62 -4.41 -39.95 10.28
C TYR A 62 -3.46 -39.61 9.13
N ARG A 63 -2.50 -40.52 8.86
CA ARG A 63 -1.71 -40.56 7.62
C ARG A 63 -2.15 -41.75 6.78
N PHE A 64 -2.46 -41.50 5.53
CA PHE A 64 -2.95 -42.52 4.61
C PHE A 64 -1.82 -43.08 3.75
N ILE A 65 -1.85 -44.39 3.52
CA ILE A 65 -0.78 -45.16 2.87
C ILE A 65 -1.35 -46.07 1.79
N ARG A 66 -2.51 -46.70 2.03
CA ARG A 66 -3.18 -47.57 1.06
C ARG A 66 -4.59 -47.06 0.79
N PHE A 67 -4.72 -46.23 -0.24
CA PHE A 67 -5.94 -45.52 -0.59
C PHE A 67 -7.03 -46.45 -1.15
N ASP A 68 -6.65 -47.57 -1.76
CA ASP A 68 -7.59 -48.59 -2.28
C ASP A 68 -8.45 -49.25 -1.18
N HIS A 69 -8.00 -49.18 0.08
CA HIS A 69 -8.67 -49.78 1.23
C HIS A 69 -9.39 -48.74 2.11
N ILE A 70 -9.43 -47.48 1.69
CA ILE A 70 -10.14 -46.43 2.41
C ILE A 70 -11.64 -46.59 2.12
N PRO A 71 -12.46 -46.86 3.15
CA PRO A 71 -13.90 -47.01 2.96
C PRO A 71 -14.55 -45.68 2.56
N PRO A 72 -15.54 -45.70 1.65
CA PRO A 72 -16.37 -44.53 1.38
C PRO A 72 -17.31 -44.25 2.55
N CYS A 73 -17.89 -43.04 2.53
CA CYS A 73 -19.00 -42.64 3.39
C CYS A 73 -20.16 -43.66 3.31
N LYS A 74 -20.78 -43.97 4.45
CA LYS A 74 -21.95 -44.87 4.48
C LYS A 74 -23.07 -44.31 3.59
N PRO A 75 -23.68 -45.13 2.71
CA PRO A 75 -24.72 -44.66 1.78
C PRO A 75 -25.89 -43.93 2.45
N GLU A 76 -26.36 -44.40 3.61
CA GLU A 76 -27.44 -43.77 4.38
C GLU A 76 -27.09 -42.35 4.85
N LYS A 77 -25.83 -42.14 5.25
CA LYS A 77 -25.36 -40.82 5.70
C LYS A 77 -25.04 -39.93 4.50
N LEU A 78 -24.55 -40.48 3.40
CA LEU A 78 -24.34 -39.75 2.14
C LEU A 78 -25.65 -39.16 1.61
N LYS A 79 -26.74 -39.94 1.59
CA LYS A 79 -28.07 -39.44 1.21
C LYS A 79 -28.51 -38.27 2.08
N LYS A 80 -28.26 -38.34 3.39
CA LYS A 80 -28.58 -37.24 4.32
C LYS A 80 -27.71 -35.99 4.07
N ILE A 81 -26.40 -36.17 3.85
CA ILE A 81 -25.47 -35.08 3.55
C ILE A 81 -25.88 -34.36 2.25
N LEU A 82 -26.11 -35.09 1.16
CA LEU A 82 -26.52 -34.49 -0.11
C LEU A 82 -27.89 -33.80 -0.04
N LYS A 83 -28.80 -34.32 0.79
CA LYS A 83 -30.07 -33.64 1.08
C LYS A 83 -29.84 -32.29 1.77
N LEU A 84 -28.99 -32.25 2.79
CA LEU A 84 -28.66 -31.01 3.52
C LEU A 84 -27.91 -30.00 2.66
N ILE A 85 -27.00 -30.47 1.79
CA ILE A 85 -26.31 -29.63 0.81
C ILE A 85 -27.32 -28.89 -0.07
N ARG A 86 -28.35 -29.58 -0.57
CA ARG A 86 -29.41 -28.95 -1.38
C ARG A 86 -30.31 -28.03 -0.57
N GLN A 87 -30.63 -28.39 0.67
CA GLN A 87 -31.50 -27.59 1.54
C GLN A 87 -30.85 -26.28 1.98
N ASN A 88 -29.53 -26.27 2.14
CA ASN A 88 -28.77 -25.12 2.65
C ASN A 88 -28.02 -24.39 1.55
N GLU A 89 -28.29 -24.72 0.29
CA GLU A 89 -27.62 -24.14 -0.88
C GLU A 89 -26.08 -24.24 -0.74
N GLY A 90 -25.58 -25.38 -0.25
CA GLY A 90 -24.15 -25.62 -0.07
C GLY A 90 -23.76 -26.24 1.29
N PHE A 91 -22.49 -26.12 1.67
CA PHE A 91 -21.90 -26.66 2.89
C PHE A 91 -20.64 -25.90 3.36
N ILE A 92 -20.31 -26.04 4.63
CA ILE A 92 -19.02 -25.61 5.18
C ILE A 92 -18.17 -26.85 5.49
N LEU A 93 -17.01 -26.96 4.86
CA LEU A 93 -16.01 -27.99 5.14
C LEU A 93 -14.94 -27.42 6.09
N SER A 94 -14.86 -27.98 7.29
CA SER A 94 -13.80 -27.68 8.25
C SER A 94 -12.82 -28.86 8.30
N ALA A 95 -11.52 -28.60 8.21
CA ALA A 95 -10.49 -29.63 8.35
C ALA A 95 -9.22 -29.08 9.00
N THR A 96 -8.45 -29.94 9.66
CA THR A 96 -7.09 -29.62 10.13
C THR A 96 -6.11 -30.52 9.38
N MET A 97 -5.23 -29.93 8.58
CA MET A 97 -4.35 -30.67 7.68
C MET A 97 -2.91 -30.24 7.77
N ARG A 98 -2.01 -31.16 7.47
CA ARG A 98 -0.58 -30.93 7.26
C ARG A 98 -0.16 -31.70 6.03
N GLN A 99 -0.01 -31.00 4.91
CA GLN A 99 0.30 -31.60 3.61
C GLN A 99 1.79 -31.60 3.31
N ASP A 100 2.28 -32.67 2.69
CA ASP A 100 3.68 -32.80 2.28
C ASP A 100 3.99 -31.74 1.19
N ARG A 101 5.19 -31.12 1.24
CA ARG A 101 5.56 -30.01 0.33
C ARG A 101 5.39 -30.37 -1.14
N GLN A 102 4.85 -29.43 -1.92
CA GLN A 102 4.64 -29.56 -3.38
C GLN A 102 3.84 -30.80 -3.80
N SER A 103 3.05 -31.39 -2.88
CA SER A 103 2.15 -32.48 -3.20
C SER A 103 0.80 -31.95 -3.66
N ARG A 104 0.17 -32.64 -4.61
CA ARG A 104 -1.24 -32.44 -4.99
C ARG A 104 -2.07 -33.50 -4.27
N GLY A 105 -3.10 -33.07 -3.56
CA GLY A 105 -3.83 -33.93 -2.63
C GLY A 105 -5.31 -33.62 -2.54
N THR A 106 -6.14 -34.59 -2.93
CA THR A 106 -7.60 -34.53 -2.81
C THR A 106 -8.03 -34.58 -1.35
N ILE A 107 -8.80 -33.60 -0.89
CA ILE A 107 -9.34 -33.56 0.48
C ILE A 107 -10.66 -34.33 0.53
N LEU A 108 -11.56 -34.03 -0.40
CA LEU A 108 -12.91 -34.58 -0.49
C LEU A 108 -13.29 -34.83 -1.95
N ALA A 109 -13.94 -35.95 -2.24
CA ALA A 109 -14.39 -36.29 -3.59
C ALA A 109 -15.69 -37.09 -3.58
N LEU A 110 -16.60 -36.79 -4.51
CA LEU A 110 -17.81 -37.56 -4.76
C LEU A 110 -17.72 -38.28 -6.11
N GLU A 111 -17.66 -39.61 -6.07
CA GLU A 111 -17.76 -40.46 -7.27
C GLU A 111 -19.25 -40.70 -7.60
N GLY A 112 -19.62 -40.56 -8.87
CA GLY A 112 -20.95 -40.78 -9.43
C GLY A 112 -21.28 -42.24 -9.75
N PRO A 113 -22.42 -42.49 -10.40
CA PRO A 113 -22.91 -43.83 -10.72
C PRO A 113 -22.14 -44.46 -11.90
N GLY A 114 -20.86 -44.78 -11.71
CA GLY A 114 -20.00 -45.42 -12.71
C GLY A 114 -18.58 -45.66 -12.19
N ILE A 115 -17.82 -46.56 -12.82
CA ILE A 115 -16.38 -46.71 -12.52
C ILE A 115 -15.65 -45.59 -13.26
N SER A 116 -15.49 -44.43 -12.63
CA SER A 116 -14.62 -43.28 -12.98
C SER A 116 -15.30 -41.93 -13.18
N GLU A 117 -16.62 -41.84 -13.15
CA GLU A 117 -17.31 -40.55 -13.25
C GLU A 117 -17.30 -39.85 -11.89
N ARG A 118 -16.73 -38.64 -11.81
CA ARG A 118 -16.73 -37.83 -10.58
C ARG A 118 -17.74 -36.71 -10.72
N GLN A 119 -18.39 -36.37 -9.62
CA GLN A 119 -19.37 -35.29 -9.58
C GLN A 119 -18.76 -34.00 -9.02
N PHE A 120 -17.93 -34.10 -7.99
CA PHE A 120 -17.07 -33.01 -7.55
C PHE A 120 -15.85 -33.49 -6.76
N GLU A 121 -14.82 -32.65 -6.70
CA GLU A 121 -13.56 -32.89 -6.01
C GLU A 121 -12.94 -31.58 -5.49
N ILE A 122 -12.45 -31.59 -4.25
CA ILE A 122 -11.69 -30.48 -3.66
C ILE A 122 -10.24 -30.94 -3.51
N ILE A 123 -9.31 -30.27 -4.19
CA ILE A 123 -7.90 -30.65 -4.30
C ILE A 123 -7.01 -29.52 -3.81
N SER A 124 -6.16 -29.80 -2.82
CA SER A 124 -5.07 -28.89 -2.49
C SER A 124 -3.86 -29.17 -3.37
N ASN A 125 -3.53 -28.22 -4.25
CA ASN A 125 -2.47 -28.34 -5.24
C ASN A 125 -1.22 -27.55 -4.81
N GLY A 126 -0.35 -28.21 -4.05
CA GLY A 126 0.88 -27.59 -3.56
C GLY A 126 1.93 -27.27 -4.62
N ARG A 127 1.75 -27.69 -5.88
CA ARG A 127 2.65 -27.34 -6.98
C ARG A 127 2.31 -25.99 -7.59
N ALA A 128 1.01 -25.72 -7.73
CA ALA A 128 0.48 -24.45 -8.23
C ALA A 128 0.20 -23.43 -7.11
N ASN A 129 0.29 -23.86 -5.85
CA ASN A 129 -0.13 -23.10 -4.68
C ASN A 129 -1.62 -22.71 -4.69
N THR A 130 -2.48 -23.66 -5.09
CA THR A 130 -3.92 -23.43 -5.24
C THR A 130 -4.77 -24.42 -4.45
N LEU A 131 -6.03 -24.05 -4.19
CA LEU A 131 -7.09 -24.96 -3.76
C LEU A 131 -8.15 -25.06 -4.86
N ASP A 132 -8.12 -26.19 -5.57
CA ASP A 132 -8.94 -26.43 -6.75
C ASP A 132 -10.28 -27.07 -6.34
N LEU A 133 -11.39 -26.47 -6.75
CA LEU A 133 -12.72 -27.08 -6.78
C LEU A 133 -12.98 -27.53 -8.22
N ILE A 134 -13.13 -28.83 -8.41
CA ILE A 134 -13.44 -29.45 -9.70
C ILE A 134 -14.83 -30.04 -9.59
N TYR A 135 -15.73 -29.71 -10.52
CA TYR A 135 -17.07 -30.30 -10.58
C TYR A 135 -17.49 -30.55 -12.02
N TRP A 136 -18.44 -31.46 -12.19
CA TRP A 136 -18.94 -31.85 -13.50
C TRP A 136 -20.42 -31.47 -13.61
N VAL A 137 -20.76 -30.69 -14.64
CA VAL A 137 -22.12 -30.25 -14.99
C VAL A 137 -22.34 -30.59 -16.46
N ASP A 138 -23.42 -31.30 -16.78
CA ASP A 138 -23.76 -31.72 -18.14
C ASP A 138 -22.61 -32.37 -18.94
N GLY A 139 -21.74 -33.12 -18.25
CA GLY A 139 -20.58 -33.80 -18.85
C GLY A 139 -19.33 -32.94 -18.99
N PHE A 140 -19.43 -31.61 -18.82
CA PHE A 140 -18.30 -30.69 -18.86
C PHE A 140 -17.62 -30.57 -17.50
N GLN A 141 -16.29 -30.59 -17.51
CA GLN A 141 -15.46 -30.41 -16.32
C GLN A 141 -15.20 -28.92 -16.07
N ASN A 142 -15.67 -28.41 -14.95
CA ASN A 142 -15.39 -27.06 -14.47
C ASN A 142 -14.30 -27.10 -13.40
N VAL A 143 -13.32 -26.20 -13.49
CA VAL A 143 -12.18 -26.11 -12.57
C VAL A 143 -12.06 -24.67 -12.07
N ILE A 144 -12.22 -24.50 -10.76
CA ILE A 144 -12.09 -23.21 -10.09
C ILE A 144 -10.94 -23.31 -9.09
N SER A 145 -9.97 -22.40 -9.18
CA SER A 145 -8.75 -22.46 -8.36
C SER A 145 -8.67 -21.21 -7.50
N LEU A 146 -8.67 -21.38 -6.17
CA LEU A 146 -8.29 -20.32 -5.25
C LEU A 146 -6.77 -20.25 -5.19
N GLU A 147 -6.18 -19.06 -5.32
CA GLU A 147 -4.75 -18.87 -5.49
C GLU A 147 -4.05 -18.42 -4.18
N ASP A 148 -2.72 -18.54 -4.15
CA ASP A 148 -1.87 -18.07 -3.03
C ASP A 148 -2.25 -18.66 -1.65
N VAL A 149 -2.66 -19.93 -1.62
CA VAL A 149 -3.29 -20.55 -0.43
C VAL A 149 -2.33 -21.10 0.63
N ASP A 150 -1.07 -21.37 0.28
CA ASP A 150 0.01 -21.84 1.17
C ASP A 150 -0.33 -23.06 2.06
N LEU A 151 -1.18 -23.98 1.56
CA LEU A 151 -1.63 -25.16 2.31
C LEU A 151 -0.60 -26.30 2.37
N ALA A 152 0.33 -26.36 1.41
CA ALA A 152 1.28 -27.45 1.24
C ALA A 152 2.71 -27.08 1.67
N ASP A 153 2.87 -26.48 2.85
CA ASP A 153 4.16 -26.05 3.43
C ASP A 153 4.75 -27.06 4.46
N SER A 154 4.04 -28.15 4.71
CA SER A 154 4.30 -29.14 5.78
C SER A 154 4.17 -28.61 7.21
N GLN A 155 3.39 -27.54 7.41
CA GLN A 155 2.88 -27.10 8.71
C GLN A 155 1.42 -27.52 8.90
N TRP A 156 0.94 -27.44 10.15
CA TRP A 156 -0.46 -27.66 10.45
C TRP A 156 -1.27 -26.41 10.13
N LYS A 157 -2.33 -26.57 9.34
CA LYS A 157 -3.26 -25.52 8.95
C LYS A 157 -4.68 -25.92 9.34
N ASN A 158 -5.45 -24.94 9.82
CA ASN A 158 -6.87 -25.08 10.08
C ASN A 158 -7.64 -24.51 8.90
N LEU A 159 -8.15 -25.40 8.07
CA LEU A 159 -8.89 -25.10 6.86
C LEU A 159 -10.38 -24.92 7.19
N THR A 160 -10.99 -23.88 6.65
CA THR A 160 -12.45 -23.74 6.56
C THR A 160 -12.81 -23.33 5.14
N VAL A 161 -13.44 -24.22 4.39
CA VAL A 161 -13.93 -23.96 3.04
C VAL A 161 -15.43 -23.76 3.13
N GLN A 162 -15.94 -22.62 2.68
CA GLN A 162 -17.35 -22.31 2.61
C GLN A 162 -17.80 -22.34 1.16
N ILE A 163 -18.77 -23.19 0.84
CA ILE A 163 -19.48 -23.20 -0.44
C ILE A 163 -20.93 -22.96 -0.08
N THR A 164 -21.46 -21.75 -0.22
CA THR A 164 -22.86 -21.43 0.14
C THR A 164 -23.44 -20.37 -0.79
N GLY A 165 -24.58 -20.67 -1.41
CA GLY A 165 -25.07 -19.93 -2.56
C GLY A 165 -24.02 -19.95 -3.66
N GLU A 166 -23.70 -18.78 -4.19
CA GLU A 166 -22.65 -18.59 -5.19
C GLU A 166 -21.26 -18.45 -4.57
N ASN A 167 -21.10 -18.40 -3.25
CA ASN A 167 -19.80 -18.08 -2.64
C ASN A 167 -18.94 -19.32 -2.42
N TYR A 168 -17.72 -19.34 -2.95
CA TYR A 168 -16.64 -20.28 -2.65
C TYR A 168 -15.48 -19.57 -1.94
N ASN A 169 -15.46 -19.65 -0.61
CA ASN A 169 -14.49 -18.93 0.23
C ASN A 169 -13.56 -19.90 0.96
N LEU A 170 -12.29 -19.51 1.07
CA LEU A 170 -11.28 -20.23 1.82
C LEU A 170 -10.76 -19.41 2.99
N TYR A 171 -10.92 -19.95 4.20
CA TYR A 171 -10.29 -19.43 5.41
C TYR A 171 -9.19 -20.38 5.89
N VAL A 172 -8.04 -19.82 6.24
CA VAL A 172 -6.94 -20.54 6.90
C VAL A 172 -6.69 -19.90 8.25
N GLY A 173 -6.97 -20.63 9.33
CA GLY A 173 -6.99 -20.06 10.67
C GLY A 173 -8.22 -19.17 10.86
N CYS A 174 -7.99 -17.86 11.01
CA CYS A 174 -9.05 -16.84 11.15
C CYS A 174 -9.12 -15.89 9.94
N ASP A 175 -8.22 -16.06 8.97
CA ASP A 175 -8.04 -15.14 7.86
C ASP A 175 -8.74 -15.70 6.62
N LEU A 176 -9.51 -14.85 5.93
CA LEU A 176 -10.00 -15.13 4.58
C LEU A 176 -8.81 -15.01 3.63
N ILE A 177 -8.41 -16.12 3.02
CA ILE A 177 -7.26 -16.16 2.11
C ILE A 177 -7.68 -15.76 0.71
N ASP A 178 -8.76 -16.36 0.22
CA ASP A 178 -9.29 -16.10 -1.11
C ASP A 178 -10.79 -16.43 -1.19
N SER A 179 -11.48 -15.85 -2.17
CA SER A 179 -12.91 -16.01 -2.41
C SER A 179 -13.25 -15.95 -3.89
N PHE A 180 -14.16 -16.80 -4.33
CA PHE A 180 -14.65 -16.84 -5.71
C PHE A 180 -16.19 -16.91 -5.73
N ILE A 181 -16.81 -16.32 -6.75
CA ILE A 181 -18.26 -16.38 -6.97
C ILE A 181 -18.53 -17.40 -8.09
N LEU A 182 -19.15 -18.52 -7.74
CA LEU A 182 -19.57 -19.59 -8.65
C LEU A 182 -20.67 -19.05 -9.57
N GLU A 183 -20.51 -19.23 -10.88
CA GLU A 183 -21.52 -18.84 -11.87
C GLU A 183 -22.80 -19.70 -11.76
N GLU A 184 -22.64 -20.97 -11.38
CA GLU A 184 -23.75 -21.91 -11.23
C GLU A 184 -23.64 -22.78 -9.96
N PRO A 185 -24.76 -23.07 -9.29
CA PRO A 185 -24.80 -23.90 -8.09
C PRO A 185 -24.66 -25.39 -8.43
N PHE A 186 -23.43 -25.86 -8.64
CA PHE A 186 -23.13 -27.27 -8.99
C PHE A 186 -23.74 -28.31 -8.03
N TYR A 187 -23.99 -27.90 -6.78
CA TYR A 187 -24.49 -28.78 -5.73
C TYR A 187 -25.95 -29.22 -5.93
N GLU A 188 -26.73 -28.56 -6.79
CA GLU A 188 -28.10 -28.98 -7.13
C GLU A 188 -28.12 -30.28 -7.93
N GLN A 189 -27.14 -30.45 -8.81
CA GLN A 189 -27.03 -31.57 -9.74
C GLN A 189 -26.45 -32.84 -9.09
N LEU A 190 -25.96 -32.76 -7.84
CA LEU A 190 -25.32 -33.89 -7.17
C LEU A 190 -26.29 -35.05 -6.90
N LYS A 191 -26.02 -36.21 -7.49
CA LYS A 191 -26.79 -37.45 -7.35
C LYS A 191 -26.27 -38.28 -6.17
N ALA A 192 -27.19 -38.81 -5.38
CA ALA A 192 -26.88 -39.69 -4.26
C ALA A 192 -26.91 -41.19 -4.64
N GLU A 193 -27.66 -41.53 -5.68
CA GLU A 193 -27.86 -42.91 -6.10
C GLU A 193 -26.58 -43.48 -6.73
N SER A 194 -26.21 -44.68 -6.30
CA SER A 194 -24.99 -45.38 -6.72
C SER A 194 -23.67 -44.58 -6.57
N SER A 195 -23.69 -43.50 -5.79
CA SER A 195 -22.57 -42.58 -5.62
C SER A 195 -21.78 -42.86 -4.35
N ARG A 196 -20.50 -42.49 -4.32
CA ARG A 196 -19.58 -42.77 -3.20
C ARG A 196 -18.73 -41.55 -2.87
N LEU A 197 -18.92 -41.01 -1.67
CA LEU A 197 -18.09 -39.93 -1.14
C LEU A 197 -16.85 -40.51 -0.47
N TYR A 198 -15.67 -40.07 -0.91
CA TYR A 198 -14.38 -40.44 -0.34
C TYR A 198 -13.70 -39.23 0.29
N VAL A 199 -13.01 -39.52 1.39
CA VAL A 199 -12.05 -38.61 2.01
C VAL A 199 -10.66 -39.04 1.53
N VAL A 200 -9.76 -38.10 1.28
CA VAL A 200 -8.34 -38.30 0.89
C VAL A 200 -8.02 -39.05 -0.41
N LYS A 201 -9.00 -39.69 -1.06
CA LYS A 201 -8.81 -40.50 -2.27
C LYS A 201 -9.10 -39.70 -3.53
N GLY A 202 -8.03 -39.30 -4.22
CA GLY A 202 -8.10 -38.69 -5.56
C GLY A 202 -8.45 -39.67 -6.67
N SER A 203 -8.73 -39.12 -7.86
CA SER A 203 -9.05 -39.87 -9.09
C SER A 203 -7.88 -40.73 -9.57
N ALA A 204 -6.66 -40.21 -9.44
CA ALA A 204 -5.41 -40.87 -9.77
C ALA A 204 -4.52 -41.02 -8.52
N ARG A 205 -3.59 -41.98 -8.56
CA ARG A 205 -2.64 -42.26 -7.46
C ARG A 205 -1.77 -41.07 -7.08
N GLU A 206 -1.53 -40.16 -8.02
CA GLU A 206 -0.77 -38.93 -7.82
C GLU A 206 -1.55 -37.82 -7.12
N ASN A 207 -2.88 -37.86 -7.19
CA ASN A 207 -3.78 -36.90 -6.54
C ASN A 207 -4.20 -37.36 -5.13
N HIS A 208 -3.83 -38.57 -4.71
CA HIS A 208 -4.08 -39.04 -3.36
C HIS A 208 -3.43 -38.12 -2.31
N PHE A 209 -4.17 -37.73 -1.28
CA PHE A 209 -3.66 -36.80 -0.25
C PHE A 209 -2.43 -37.35 0.47
N ARG A 210 -1.32 -36.60 0.40
CA ARG A 210 -0.07 -36.95 1.08
C ARG A 210 0.17 -36.01 2.25
N GLY A 211 -0.03 -36.53 3.46
CA GLY A 211 0.14 -35.73 4.67
C GLY A 211 -0.53 -36.34 5.88
N LEU A 212 -0.89 -35.49 6.82
CA LEU A 212 -1.68 -35.80 8.00
C LEU A 212 -2.98 -35.00 7.95
N LEU A 213 -4.10 -35.67 8.23
CA LEU A 213 -5.42 -35.04 8.26
C LEU A 213 -6.10 -35.36 9.60
N GLN A 214 -6.73 -34.35 10.20
CA GLN A 214 -7.43 -34.39 11.48
C GLN A 214 -8.71 -33.56 11.38
N ASN A 215 -9.74 -33.96 12.12
CA ASN A 215 -10.96 -33.17 12.36
C ASN A 215 -11.67 -32.66 11.08
N ILE A 216 -11.87 -33.55 10.10
CA ILE A 216 -12.58 -33.23 8.87
C ILE A 216 -14.10 -33.37 9.04
N GLN A 217 -14.82 -32.27 8.90
CA GLN A 217 -16.24 -32.16 9.19
C GLN A 217 -16.97 -31.38 8.09
N LEU A 218 -18.16 -31.85 7.72
CA LEU A 218 -19.15 -31.06 6.99
C LEU A 218 -20.15 -30.47 7.97
N ILE A 219 -20.34 -29.17 7.89
CA ILE A 219 -21.14 -28.38 8.81
C ILE A 219 -22.28 -27.70 8.03
N PHE A 220 -23.49 -27.82 8.57
CA PHE A 220 -24.74 -27.30 8.04
C PHE A 220 -25.43 -26.41 9.10
N ASP A 221 -26.39 -25.58 8.69
CA ASP A 221 -27.24 -24.75 9.56
C ASP A 221 -26.49 -23.85 10.56
N THR A 222 -25.26 -23.44 10.23
CA THR A 222 -24.46 -22.51 11.06
C THR A 222 -23.76 -21.52 10.16
N SER A 223 -23.71 -20.26 10.59
CA SER A 223 -23.00 -19.22 9.85
C SER A 223 -21.49 -19.43 9.93
N ILE A 224 -20.78 -18.92 8.91
CA ILE A 224 -19.31 -18.96 8.89
C ILE A 224 -18.71 -18.24 10.10
N GLU A 225 -19.32 -17.14 10.57
CA GLU A 225 -18.84 -16.39 11.73
C GLU A 225 -18.92 -17.23 13.01
N ASP A 226 -19.99 -18.01 13.17
CA ASP A 226 -20.16 -18.91 14.31
C ASP A 226 -19.15 -20.07 14.28
N VAL A 227 -18.82 -20.58 13.09
CA VAL A 227 -17.77 -21.61 12.89
C VAL A 227 -16.40 -21.05 13.25
N LEU A 228 -16.05 -19.85 12.76
CA LEU A 228 -14.79 -19.18 13.07
C LEU A 228 -14.69 -18.80 14.56
N ARG A 229 -15.80 -18.35 15.17
CA ARG A 229 -15.86 -18.05 16.61
C ARG A 229 -15.64 -19.31 17.45
N LYS A 230 -16.21 -20.46 17.06
CA LYS A 230 -15.95 -21.76 17.72
C LYS A 230 -14.48 -22.19 17.59
N LYS A 231 -13.79 -21.77 16.54
CA LYS A 231 -12.33 -21.99 16.35
C LYS A 231 -11.45 -21.02 17.13
N GLY A 232 -12.02 -20.09 17.90
CA GLY A 232 -11.27 -19.17 18.77
C GLY A 232 -10.95 -17.82 18.14
N CYS A 233 -11.53 -17.48 16.99
CA CYS A 233 -11.40 -16.16 16.39
C CYS A 233 -12.24 -15.15 17.22
N GLN A 234 -11.59 -14.26 17.98
CA GLN A 234 -12.24 -13.21 18.77
C GLN A 234 -12.26 -11.90 18.00
N ARG A 235 -13.42 -11.22 18.02
CA ARG A 235 -13.57 -9.84 17.55
C ARG A 235 -12.75 -8.92 18.44
N SER A 236 -11.65 -8.40 17.94
CA SER A 236 -10.92 -7.29 18.56
C SER A 236 -11.77 -6.02 18.49
N GLN A 237 -12.46 -5.68 19.58
CA GLN A 237 -12.85 -4.30 19.82
C GLN A 237 -11.69 -3.59 20.53
N SER A 238 -10.85 -2.89 19.74
CA SER A 238 -10.44 -1.49 19.96
C SER A 238 -9.22 -1.15 19.11
N THR A 239 -9.45 -0.56 17.93
CA THR A 239 -8.74 0.61 17.40
C THR A 239 -9.59 1.15 16.26
N GLU A 240 -10.06 2.38 16.42
CA GLU A 240 -10.79 3.14 15.40
C GLU A 240 -9.90 3.34 14.16
N VAL A 241 -10.25 2.69 13.06
CA VAL A 241 -10.16 3.26 11.72
C VAL A 241 -11.44 2.87 10.98
N ASN A 242 -12.06 3.88 10.38
CA ASN A 242 -13.31 3.87 9.63
C ASN A 242 -13.53 2.64 8.75
N THR A 243 -14.57 1.87 9.07
CA THR A 243 -15.37 1.16 8.06
C THR A 243 -16.82 1.55 8.22
N ILE A 244 -17.37 1.88 7.07
CA ILE A 244 -18.74 2.27 6.77
C ILE A 244 -19.71 1.24 7.37
N ASN A 245 -20.74 1.76 8.04
CA ASN A 245 -21.90 1.00 8.49
C ASN A 245 -22.69 0.55 7.24
N GLU A 246 -22.52 -0.70 6.80
CA GLU A 246 -23.55 -1.38 6.01
C GLU A 246 -24.44 -2.18 6.96
N SER A 247 -25.45 -1.50 7.47
CA SER A 247 -26.65 -2.13 8.02
C SER A 247 -27.61 -2.42 6.87
N THR A 248 -27.52 -3.60 6.26
CA THR A 248 -28.60 -4.15 5.44
C THR A 248 -29.59 -4.83 6.38
N GLU A 249 -30.68 -4.12 6.69
CA GLU A 249 -31.88 -4.72 7.25
C GLU A 249 -32.52 -5.66 6.21
N ILE A 250 -32.67 -6.92 6.59
CA ILE A 250 -33.38 -7.95 5.82
C ILE A 250 -34.88 -7.63 5.90
N LEU A 251 -35.47 -7.14 4.81
CA LEU A 251 -36.93 -7.07 4.65
C LEU A 251 -37.47 -8.44 4.24
N HIS A 252 -38.15 -9.10 5.18
CA HIS A 252 -39.00 -10.26 4.90
C HIS A 252 -40.18 -9.84 4.01
N LEU A 253 -40.32 -10.47 2.84
CA LEU A 253 -41.57 -10.48 2.07
C LEU A 253 -42.15 -11.90 2.06
N SER A 254 -43.37 -12.03 2.58
CA SER A 254 -44.19 -13.25 2.47
C SER A 254 -45.01 -13.21 1.16
N PRO A 255 -45.38 -14.36 0.59
CA PRO A 255 -45.90 -14.45 -0.77
C PRO A 255 -47.41 -14.24 -0.81
N ALA A 256 -47.92 -13.52 -1.82
CA ALA A 256 -49.32 -13.64 -2.18
C ALA A 256 -49.63 -13.27 -3.63
N VAL A 257 -50.40 -14.20 -4.23
CA VAL A 257 -51.45 -14.02 -5.26
C VAL A 257 -51.06 -14.38 -6.70
N THR A 258 -51.43 -15.61 -7.01
CA THR A 258 -51.81 -16.16 -8.32
C THR A 258 -52.85 -15.30 -9.05
N THR A 259 -52.63 -15.02 -10.34
CA THR A 259 -53.72 -14.90 -11.33
C THR A 259 -53.27 -15.38 -12.70
N GLU A 260 -53.93 -16.46 -13.11
CA GLU A 260 -54.49 -16.75 -14.43
C GLU A 260 -53.60 -17.03 -15.66
N TYR A 261 -53.89 -18.22 -16.19
CA TYR A 261 -53.34 -18.94 -17.32
C TYR A 261 -54.20 -18.69 -18.56
N VAL A 262 -53.60 -18.37 -19.71
CA VAL A 262 -54.11 -18.69 -21.06
C VAL A 262 -52.89 -19.04 -21.96
N GLY A 263 -52.91 -20.23 -22.57
CA GLY A 263 -51.85 -20.81 -23.43
C GLY A 263 -51.65 -20.10 -24.79
N GLU A 264 -50.65 -20.42 -25.61
CA GLU A 264 -50.14 -21.74 -26.04
C GLU A 264 -48.67 -21.72 -26.55
N LYS A 265 -47.90 -22.77 -26.16
CA LYS A 265 -46.93 -23.62 -26.92
C LYS A 265 -45.55 -23.09 -27.45
N PRO A 266 -44.55 -23.99 -27.63
CA PRO A 266 -43.30 -23.94 -26.85
C PRO A 266 -42.03 -23.76 -27.70
N GLY A 267 -40.94 -23.33 -27.07
CA GLY A 267 -39.61 -23.47 -27.68
C GLY A 267 -38.48 -22.74 -26.97
N LYS A 268 -37.51 -23.54 -26.52
CA LYS A 268 -36.08 -23.26 -26.31
C LYS A 268 -35.64 -22.59 -25.00
N ALA A 269 -34.65 -23.27 -24.40
CA ALA A 269 -33.91 -22.96 -23.21
C ALA A 269 -33.06 -21.68 -23.41
N GLU A 270 -32.94 -20.89 -22.36
CA GLU A 270 -31.98 -19.78 -22.27
C GLU A 270 -30.56 -20.38 -22.16
N PHE A 271 -29.77 -20.14 -23.20
CA PHE A 271 -28.35 -20.50 -23.29
C PHE A 271 -27.52 -19.29 -22.84
N CYS A 272 -26.38 -19.53 -22.20
CA CYS A 272 -25.45 -18.49 -21.75
C CYS A 272 -24.95 -17.66 -22.95
N ASP A 273 -25.31 -16.38 -23.00
CA ASP A 273 -25.12 -15.49 -24.16
C ASP A 273 -23.71 -14.87 -24.25
N ARG A 274 -22.69 -15.51 -23.66
CA ARG A 274 -21.31 -15.01 -23.66
C ARG A 274 -20.32 -16.04 -24.18
N SER A 275 -19.54 -15.65 -25.18
CA SER A 275 -18.48 -16.49 -25.74
C SER A 275 -17.34 -16.67 -24.72
N CYS A 276 -16.67 -17.83 -24.74
CA CYS A 276 -15.51 -18.15 -23.89
C CYS A 276 -14.37 -17.11 -23.99
N GLU A 277 -14.36 -16.32 -25.05
CA GLU A 277 -13.36 -15.29 -25.31
C GLU A 277 -13.66 -13.97 -24.55
N GLU A 278 -14.93 -13.66 -24.25
CA GLU A 278 -15.29 -12.56 -23.36
C GLU A 278 -14.74 -12.77 -21.94
N LEU A 279 -14.81 -14.01 -21.46
CA LEU A 279 -14.24 -14.44 -20.17
C LEU A 279 -12.72 -14.31 -20.14
N GLY A 280 -12.03 -14.62 -21.24
CA GLY A 280 -10.56 -14.46 -21.36
C GLY A 280 -10.11 -13.00 -21.23
N SER A 281 -10.88 -12.07 -21.79
CA SER A 281 -10.59 -10.64 -21.70
C SER A 281 -10.82 -10.07 -20.30
N MET A 282 -11.85 -10.53 -19.58
CA MET A 282 -12.07 -10.19 -18.18
C MET A 282 -10.94 -10.69 -17.28
N PHE A 283 -10.40 -11.89 -17.56
CA PHE A 283 -9.25 -12.43 -16.84
C PHE A 283 -7.97 -11.59 -17.04
N THR A 284 -7.76 -11.00 -18.22
CA THR A 284 -6.58 -10.13 -18.45
C THR A 284 -6.73 -8.75 -17.79
N GLU A 285 -7.94 -8.19 -17.73
CA GLU A 285 -8.19 -6.96 -16.96
C GLU A 285 -8.12 -7.19 -15.45
N LEU A 286 -8.64 -8.32 -14.95
CA LEU A 286 -8.56 -8.72 -13.54
C LEU A 286 -7.11 -8.97 -13.10
N THR A 287 -6.26 -9.54 -13.97
CA THR A 287 -4.84 -9.72 -13.68
C THR A 287 -4.07 -8.40 -13.69
N GLY A 288 -4.41 -7.46 -14.57
CA GLY A 288 -3.88 -6.09 -14.54
C GLY A 288 -4.23 -5.33 -13.25
N LEU A 289 -5.49 -5.45 -12.81
CA LEU A 289 -5.96 -4.89 -11.55
C LEU A 289 -5.29 -5.58 -10.34
N ARG A 290 -5.08 -6.91 -10.40
CA ARG A 290 -4.38 -7.70 -9.38
C ARG A 290 -2.93 -7.26 -9.19
N ILE A 291 -2.21 -6.88 -10.23
CA ILE A 291 -0.83 -6.35 -10.10
C ILE A 291 -0.82 -5.01 -9.34
N VAL A 292 -1.80 -4.14 -9.59
CA VAL A 292 -1.92 -2.84 -8.91
C VAL A 292 -2.37 -3.03 -7.45
N VAL A 293 -3.32 -3.92 -7.21
CA VAL A 293 -3.82 -4.26 -5.87
C VAL A 293 -2.74 -4.98 -5.06
N ASN A 294 -1.95 -5.89 -5.65
CA ASN A 294 -0.84 -6.56 -4.98
C ASN A 294 0.29 -5.59 -4.61
N ASN A 295 0.64 -4.65 -5.50
CA ASN A 295 1.60 -3.59 -5.15
C ASN A 295 1.06 -2.69 -4.03
N LEU A 296 -0.25 -2.42 -3.99
CA LEU A 296 -0.86 -1.65 -2.93
C LEU A 296 -0.90 -2.45 -1.61
N ALA A 297 -1.22 -3.74 -1.67
CA ALA A 297 -1.26 -4.66 -0.54
C ALA A 297 0.12 -4.91 0.07
N ASP A 298 1.17 -5.10 -0.75
CA ASP A 298 2.56 -5.22 -0.30
C ASP A 298 3.04 -3.96 0.42
N ASN A 299 2.69 -2.77 -0.09
CA ASN A 299 2.99 -1.50 0.57
C ASN A 299 2.19 -1.33 1.87
N LEU A 300 0.93 -1.77 1.92
CA LEU A 300 0.09 -1.71 3.10
C LEU A 300 0.55 -2.71 4.18
N GLN A 301 1.01 -3.90 3.77
CA GLN A 301 1.59 -4.91 4.64
C GLN A 301 2.91 -4.42 5.24
N LYS A 302 3.76 -3.75 4.45
CA LYS A 302 4.98 -3.13 4.95
C LYS A 302 4.72 -2.05 6.00
N VAL A 303 3.70 -1.21 5.78
CA VAL A 303 3.24 -0.21 6.77
C VAL A 303 2.59 -0.87 7.99
N SER A 304 1.90 -2.00 7.81
CA SER A 304 1.30 -2.78 8.90
C SER A 304 2.35 -3.44 9.79
N GLU A 305 3.41 -4.02 9.18
CA GLU A 305 4.55 -4.61 9.89
C GLU A 305 5.33 -3.53 10.67
N GLU A 306 5.56 -2.36 10.08
CA GLU A 306 6.16 -1.20 10.77
C GLU A 306 5.29 -0.71 11.94
N ASN A 307 3.96 -0.68 11.78
CA ASN A 307 3.02 -0.33 12.84
C ASN A 307 2.92 -1.41 13.94
N GLN A 308 3.07 -2.69 13.61
CA GLN A 308 3.02 -3.80 14.55
C GLN A 308 4.27 -3.83 15.44
N ILE A 309 5.44 -3.47 14.90
CA ILE A 309 6.67 -3.26 15.67
C ILE A 309 6.55 -2.02 16.57
N MET A 310 5.87 -0.97 16.10
CA MET A 310 5.56 0.21 16.92
C MET A 310 4.64 -0.14 18.12
N TRP A 311 3.69 -1.05 17.92
CA TRP A 311 2.77 -1.54 18.96
C TRP A 311 3.46 -2.44 20.00
N GLU A 312 4.45 -3.25 19.62
CA GLU A 312 5.24 -4.05 20.57
C GLU A 312 6.08 -3.19 21.53
N LEU A 313 6.50 -1.99 21.10
CA LEU A 313 7.19 -1.01 21.95
C LEU A 313 6.24 -0.24 22.91
N ILE A 314 4.92 -0.27 22.68
CA ILE A 314 3.90 0.49 23.43
C ILE A 314 2.98 -0.45 24.26
N GLY A 315 3.21 -1.77 24.21
CA GLY A 315 2.42 -2.79 24.90
C GLY A 315 2.45 -2.75 26.46
N PRO A 316 1.45 -3.36 27.13
CA PRO A 316 1.00 -2.98 28.47
C PRO A 316 1.78 -3.66 29.63
N ASN A 317 3.10 -3.79 29.53
CA ASN A 317 3.92 -4.28 30.64
C ASN A 317 5.09 -3.33 30.99
N LYS A 318 5.07 -2.87 32.24
CA LYS A 318 5.94 -1.86 32.86
C LYS A 318 7.43 -2.15 32.63
N THR A 319 8.16 -1.22 32.00
CA THR A 319 9.13 -0.29 32.63
C THR A 319 9.79 0.63 31.59
N LEU A 320 9.07 1.58 30.97
CA LEU A 320 9.71 2.75 30.34
C LEU A 320 8.66 3.80 29.94
N LYS A 321 8.08 4.50 30.93
CA LYS A 321 7.37 5.76 30.63
C LYS A 321 8.41 6.88 30.61
N ASN A 322 8.50 7.55 29.46
CA ASN A 322 9.21 8.81 29.18
C ASN A 322 10.70 8.71 28.82
N GLN A 323 11.04 8.03 27.72
CA GLN A 323 12.22 8.44 26.94
C GLN A 323 11.75 8.87 25.54
N PRO A 324 12.10 10.08 25.07
CA PRO A 324 11.90 10.46 23.68
C PRO A 324 12.77 9.54 22.81
N VAL A 325 12.19 8.97 21.76
CA VAL A 325 12.89 8.10 20.81
C VAL A 325 12.42 8.43 19.41
N CYS A 326 13.31 8.32 18.44
CA CYS A 326 13.02 8.57 17.02
C CYS A 326 13.22 7.29 16.22
N TRP A 327 12.38 7.08 15.20
CA TRP A 327 12.40 5.89 14.37
C TRP A 327 12.69 6.27 12.91
N GLN A 328 13.70 5.65 12.31
CA GLN A 328 14.02 5.84 10.89
C GLN A 328 14.68 4.58 10.29
N ASP A 329 14.19 4.14 9.12
CA ASP A 329 14.68 2.98 8.35
C ASP A 329 14.88 1.70 9.18
N GLY A 330 13.88 1.36 10.01
CA GLY A 330 13.88 0.13 10.81
C GLY A 330 14.82 0.12 12.03
N ARG A 331 15.40 1.27 12.41
CA ARG A 331 16.22 1.43 13.64
C ARG A 331 15.66 2.51 14.57
N VAL A 332 15.80 2.26 15.87
CA VAL A 332 15.36 3.17 16.95
C VAL A 332 16.57 3.93 17.49
N PHE A 333 16.45 5.26 17.56
CA PHE A 333 17.46 6.18 18.08
C PHE A 333 16.95 6.85 19.35
N ALA A 334 17.80 6.93 20.38
CA ALA A 334 17.49 7.59 21.63
C ALA A 334 17.47 9.13 21.47
N ASP A 335 16.82 9.84 22.40
CA ASP A 335 16.86 11.30 22.44
C ASP A 335 18.31 11.84 22.48
N ASN A 336 18.57 12.89 21.69
CA ASN A 336 19.89 13.46 21.41
C ASN A 336 20.90 12.55 20.69
N GLU A 337 20.50 11.35 20.25
CA GLU A 337 21.35 10.50 19.43
C GLU A 337 21.40 11.03 18.00
N SER A 338 22.61 11.11 17.43
CA SER A 338 22.84 11.60 16.08
C SER A 338 23.36 10.49 15.17
N TRP A 339 22.77 10.36 13.99
CA TRP A 339 23.19 9.41 12.96
C TRP A 339 23.32 10.08 11.60
N ILE A 340 23.98 9.38 10.69
CA ILE A 340 24.28 9.85 9.35
C ILE A 340 23.45 9.00 8.39
N VAL A 341 22.59 9.65 7.61
CA VAL A 341 21.67 8.97 6.66
C VAL A 341 22.39 8.70 5.33
N ASP A 342 23.23 9.63 4.90
CA ASP A 342 24.13 9.51 3.75
C ASP A 342 25.41 10.31 4.01
N SER A 343 26.37 10.29 3.09
CA SER A 343 27.68 10.94 3.26
C SER A 343 27.63 12.44 3.61
N CYS A 344 26.48 13.12 3.48
CA CYS A 344 26.34 14.57 3.65
C CYS A 344 25.16 15.01 4.54
N THR A 345 24.42 14.09 5.15
CA THR A 345 23.22 14.40 5.93
C THR A 345 23.33 13.81 7.34
N LYS A 346 23.38 14.70 8.34
CA LYS A 346 23.40 14.32 9.76
C LYS A 346 22.04 14.63 10.39
N CYS A 347 21.40 13.60 10.94
CA CYS A 347 20.13 13.69 11.65
C CYS A 347 20.34 13.50 13.15
N ILE A 348 19.53 14.20 13.95
CA ILE A 348 19.54 14.10 15.41
C ILE A 348 18.09 13.91 15.87
N CYS A 349 17.89 12.97 16.79
CA CYS A 349 16.62 12.85 17.49
C CYS A 349 16.52 13.93 18.57
N GLN A 350 15.53 14.81 18.49
CA GLN A 350 15.24 15.81 19.52
C GLN A 350 13.76 15.76 19.87
N ASP A 351 13.43 15.39 21.12
CA ASP A 351 12.06 15.36 21.62
C ASP A 351 11.10 14.54 20.72
N SER A 352 11.53 13.33 20.33
CA SER A 352 10.81 12.43 19.42
C SER A 352 10.59 12.98 18.00
N LYS A 353 11.32 14.04 17.61
CA LYS A 353 11.33 14.60 16.27
C LYS A 353 12.71 14.44 15.64
N ILE A 354 12.75 13.97 14.40
CA ILE A 354 13.98 13.85 13.62
C ILE A 354 14.30 15.21 13.00
N VAL A 355 15.45 15.78 13.36
CA VAL A 355 15.95 17.04 12.79
C VAL A 355 17.21 16.73 11.99
N CYS A 356 17.09 16.81 10.66
CA CYS A 356 18.18 16.55 9.73
C CYS A 356 18.75 17.86 9.17
N ASN A 357 20.07 18.00 9.21
CA ASN A 357 20.79 19.12 8.61
C ASN A 357 21.79 18.59 7.58
N GLN A 358 21.85 19.25 6.42
CA GLN A 358 22.94 19.04 5.46
C GLN A 358 24.24 19.62 6.02
N ILE A 359 25.33 18.87 5.91
CA ILE A 359 26.65 19.30 6.39
C ILE A 359 27.12 20.49 5.54
N THR A 360 27.27 21.66 6.16
CA THR A 360 27.84 22.85 5.51
C THR A 360 29.36 22.84 5.64
N CYS A 361 30.08 22.72 4.52
CA CYS A 361 31.54 22.67 4.53
C CYS A 361 32.18 24.06 4.74
N PRO A 362 33.29 24.17 5.50
CA PRO A 362 34.09 25.39 5.58
C PRO A 362 34.72 25.72 4.21
N ALA A 363 34.87 27.00 3.88
CA ALA A 363 35.54 27.42 2.64
C ALA A 363 37.03 27.01 2.66
N VAL A 364 37.44 26.22 1.68
CA VAL A 364 38.81 25.69 1.58
C VAL A 364 39.62 26.55 0.60
N SER A 365 40.83 26.95 0.99
CA SER A 365 41.71 27.81 0.19
C SER A 365 42.98 27.05 -0.23
N CYS A 366 42.86 26.15 -1.21
CA CYS A 366 44.00 25.51 -1.86
C CYS A 366 43.77 25.36 -3.36
N ALA A 367 44.87 25.20 -4.12
CA ALA A 367 44.85 25.24 -5.58
C ALA A 367 44.24 23.99 -6.24
N ASP A 368 44.27 22.83 -5.57
CA ASP A 368 43.62 21.59 -6.01
C ASP A 368 43.01 20.84 -4.82
N PRO A 369 41.72 21.05 -4.52
CA PRO A 369 40.99 20.30 -3.50
C PRO A 369 40.54 18.92 -4.00
N ALA A 370 40.80 17.85 -3.23
CA ALA A 370 40.37 16.49 -3.57
C ALA A 370 39.33 15.95 -2.58
N PHE A 371 38.40 15.13 -3.08
CA PHE A 371 37.40 14.40 -2.29
C PHE A 371 37.93 13.01 -1.94
N VAL A 372 37.77 12.61 -0.68
CA VAL A 372 38.11 11.27 -0.18
C VAL A 372 36.81 10.47 -0.04
N GLU A 373 36.79 9.20 -0.47
CA GLU A 373 35.59 8.34 -0.36
C GLU A 373 35.11 8.25 1.10
N GLY A 374 33.85 8.65 1.34
CA GLY A 374 33.21 8.59 2.66
C GLY A 374 33.15 9.92 3.43
N GLU A 375 33.73 11.02 2.94
CA GLU A 375 33.63 12.35 3.57
C GLU A 375 32.97 13.40 2.66
N CYS A 376 32.14 14.27 3.26
CA CYS A 376 31.35 15.29 2.52
C CYS A 376 32.17 16.52 2.06
N CYS A 377 33.31 16.81 2.69
CA CYS A 377 34.06 18.07 2.47
C CYS A 377 35.44 17.84 1.83
N PRO A 378 35.89 18.70 0.91
CA PRO A 378 37.18 18.57 0.26
C PRO A 378 38.36 18.89 1.20
N VAL A 379 39.47 18.15 1.07
CA VAL A 379 40.66 18.30 1.90
C VAL A 379 41.89 18.64 1.04
N CYS A 380 42.81 19.43 1.58
CA CYS A 380 44.09 19.74 0.93
C CYS A 380 45.17 18.82 1.50
N SER A 381 45.88 18.09 0.63
CA SER A 381 47.00 17.23 1.05
C SER A 381 48.23 18.07 1.38
N HIS A 382 48.78 17.91 2.58
CA HIS A 382 50.06 18.49 2.99
C HIS A 382 51.15 17.42 3.03
N SER A 383 52.27 17.71 2.37
CA SER A 383 53.55 17.00 2.48
C SER A 383 54.34 17.53 3.67
N ASP A 384 54.76 16.62 4.56
CA ASP A 384 55.72 16.85 5.65
C ASP A 384 57.08 17.37 5.15
N ASP A 385 57.65 18.41 5.79
CA ASP A 385 59.03 18.43 6.32
C ASP A 385 59.50 19.78 6.92
N SER A 386 59.84 19.74 8.22
CA SER A 386 60.89 20.49 8.94
C SER A 386 60.69 21.93 9.52
N GLU A 387 60.95 22.00 10.84
CA GLU A 387 61.36 23.13 11.72
C GLU A 387 60.58 24.46 11.68
N GLU A 388 59.44 24.47 12.39
CA GLU A 388 58.58 25.63 12.57
C GLU A 388 59.14 26.69 13.56
N GLY A 389 59.18 27.96 13.12
CA GLY A 389 59.12 29.14 14.01
C GLY A 389 60.33 30.08 14.04
N TRP A 390 61.48 29.71 13.46
CA TRP A 390 62.65 30.59 13.36
C TRP A 390 62.81 31.20 11.96
N SER A 391 63.14 32.48 11.89
CA SER A 391 63.60 33.11 10.63
C SER A 391 64.95 32.56 10.19
N PRO A 392 65.33 32.69 8.90
CA PRO A 392 66.69 32.42 8.46
C PRO A 392 67.74 33.25 9.24
N TRP A 393 68.96 32.72 9.39
CA TRP A 393 70.07 33.45 10.01
C TRP A 393 70.56 34.59 9.13
N SER A 394 70.91 35.73 9.74
CA SER A 394 71.60 36.83 9.07
C SER A 394 73.03 36.45 8.68
N ASP A 395 73.65 37.24 7.81
CA ASP A 395 75.08 37.12 7.52
C ASP A 395 75.94 37.49 8.74
N TRP A 396 77.19 37.00 8.73
CA TRP A 396 78.17 37.26 9.80
C TRP A 396 78.75 38.68 9.72
N THR A 397 78.88 39.34 10.87
CA THR A 397 79.54 40.65 10.98
C THR A 397 81.03 40.58 10.67
N LYS A 398 81.66 41.72 10.35
CA LYS A 398 83.13 41.82 10.21
C LYS A 398 83.83 41.50 11.54
N CYS A 399 85.06 41.00 11.47
CA CYS A 399 85.84 40.63 12.65
C CYS A 399 86.06 41.83 13.58
N SER A 400 85.89 41.64 14.89
CA SER A 400 86.01 42.71 15.90
C SER A 400 87.42 43.30 16.05
N VAL A 401 88.44 42.68 15.46
CA VAL A 401 89.84 43.16 15.49
C VAL A 401 90.42 43.17 14.08
N THR A 402 91.40 44.06 13.85
CA THR A 402 92.13 44.18 12.58
C THR A 402 93.44 43.38 12.56
N CYS A 403 93.96 42.98 13.73
CA CYS A 403 95.09 42.06 13.91
C CYS A 403 94.90 41.24 15.21
N GLY A 404 95.44 40.03 15.29
CA GLY A 404 95.20 39.09 16.39
C GLY A 404 93.85 38.35 16.31
N SER A 405 93.44 37.67 17.39
CA SER A 405 92.18 36.92 17.46
C SER A 405 91.01 37.81 17.88
N GLY A 406 89.91 37.76 17.13
CA GLY A 406 88.64 38.44 17.42
C GLY A 406 87.43 37.54 17.20
N THR A 407 86.23 38.12 17.13
CA THR A 407 84.96 37.39 16.96
C THR A 407 84.03 38.04 15.94
N GLN A 408 83.19 37.24 15.30
CA GLN A 408 82.08 37.64 14.43
C GLN A 408 80.76 37.13 15.02
N MET A 409 79.66 37.85 14.79
CA MET A 409 78.32 37.47 15.29
C MET A 409 77.29 37.49 14.16
N ARG A 410 76.21 36.71 14.29
CA ARG A 410 75.00 36.77 13.46
C ARG A 410 73.75 36.43 14.27
N GLY A 411 72.57 36.87 13.83
CA GLY A 411 71.31 36.72 14.56
C GLY A 411 70.17 36.16 13.71
N ARG A 412 69.14 35.59 14.36
CA ARG A 412 67.84 35.24 13.77
C ARG A 412 66.69 35.55 14.73
N SER A 413 65.48 35.71 14.22
CA SER A 413 64.29 36.12 14.99
C SER A 413 63.24 35.01 15.02
N CYS A 414 62.55 34.85 16.14
CA CYS A 414 61.46 33.89 16.33
C CYS A 414 60.11 34.58 16.15
N ASP A 415 59.18 33.95 15.44
CA ASP A 415 57.83 34.50 15.19
C ASP A 415 56.80 33.79 16.10
N VAL A 416 56.26 34.51 17.10
CA VAL A 416 55.67 33.92 18.33
C VAL A 416 54.13 33.87 18.31
N THR A 417 53.52 33.44 17.21
CA THR A 417 52.05 33.31 17.13
C THR A 417 51.54 31.88 17.09
N ARG A 418 52.41 30.84 17.12
CA ARG A 418 51.95 29.44 17.26
C ARG A 418 52.83 28.44 18.04
N SER A 419 54.08 28.75 18.43
CA SER A 419 54.88 27.86 19.31
C SER A 419 56.09 28.57 19.97
N ALA A 420 56.59 28.04 21.10
CA ALA A 420 57.72 28.60 21.85
C ALA A 420 59.07 28.21 21.21
N CYS A 421 59.73 29.17 20.54
CA CYS A 421 61.03 28.90 19.92
C CYS A 421 62.11 28.57 20.95
N THR A 422 62.72 27.39 20.81
CA THR A 422 63.82 26.94 21.65
C THR A 422 65.13 26.98 20.86
N GLY A 423 66.15 27.64 21.44
CA GLY A 423 67.47 27.83 20.83
C GLY A 423 67.98 29.29 20.93
N PRO A 424 69.29 29.53 20.77
CA PRO A 424 69.84 30.88 20.85
C PRO A 424 69.50 31.70 19.61
N HIS A 425 69.11 32.96 19.81
CA HIS A 425 68.80 33.91 18.73
C HIS A 425 70.05 34.61 18.17
N ILE A 426 71.22 34.42 18.80
CA ILE A 426 72.51 34.99 18.39
C ILE A 426 73.57 33.89 18.41
N GLN A 427 74.37 33.84 17.35
CA GLN A 427 75.50 32.92 17.21
C GLN A 427 76.80 33.73 17.10
N THR A 428 77.85 33.30 17.82
CA THR A 428 79.18 33.95 17.80
C THR A 428 80.24 32.95 17.34
N ARG A 429 81.17 33.39 16.50
CA ARG A 429 82.32 32.60 16.06
C ARG A 429 83.62 33.39 16.17
N MET A 430 84.75 32.72 16.41
CA MET A 430 86.07 33.37 16.42
C MET A 430 86.62 33.57 15.00
N CYS A 431 87.32 34.68 14.82
CA CYS A 431 88.11 35.03 13.65
C CYS A 431 89.54 35.35 14.09
N SER A 432 90.57 35.14 13.26
CA SER A 432 91.97 35.43 13.64
C SER A 432 92.77 36.01 12.47
N PHE A 433 93.49 37.10 12.76
CA PHE A 433 94.43 37.80 11.89
C PHE A 433 95.86 37.81 12.51
N LYS A 434 96.88 38.22 11.75
CA LYS A 434 98.31 38.16 12.15
C LYS A 434 98.60 38.90 13.48
N LYS A 435 99.62 38.48 14.25
CA LYS A 435 99.99 39.04 15.58
C LYS A 435 100.38 40.54 15.50
N CYS A 436 99.93 41.35 16.47
CA CYS A 436 100.13 42.82 16.54
C CYS A 436 101.47 43.23 17.21
N ASP A 437 102.03 44.41 16.88
CA ASP A 437 103.35 44.93 17.32
C ASP A 437 103.23 45.95 18.50
N HIS A 438 104.14 45.92 19.49
CA HIS A 438 103.91 46.44 20.86
C HIS A 438 104.68 47.72 21.27
N ARG A 439 105.09 48.61 20.36
CA ARG A 439 105.98 49.76 20.70
C ARG A 439 105.38 51.18 20.54
N ILE A 440 104.06 51.35 20.43
CA ILE A 440 103.43 52.64 20.09
C ILE A 440 102.48 53.12 21.20
N ARG A 441 102.56 54.42 21.57
CA ARG A 441 101.64 55.10 22.51
C ARG A 441 100.22 55.10 21.93
N GLN A 442 99.25 54.56 22.68
CA GLN A 442 97.89 54.32 22.20
C GLN A 442 96.87 55.13 23.02
N ASP A 443 96.20 56.06 22.36
CA ASP A 443 95.09 56.83 22.93
C ASP A 443 93.82 55.97 23.03
N GLY A 444 92.94 56.32 23.98
CA GLY A 444 91.71 55.57 24.25
C GLY A 444 90.67 55.74 23.15
N GLY A 445 90.06 54.65 22.71
CA GLY A 445 88.92 54.63 21.81
C GLY A 445 87.66 54.09 22.48
N TRP A 446 86.51 54.66 22.12
CA TRP A 446 85.22 54.22 22.62
C TRP A 446 84.82 52.86 22.02
N SER A 447 84.21 52.00 22.84
CA SER A 447 83.49 50.81 22.36
C SER A 447 82.29 51.19 21.50
N HIS A 448 81.75 50.23 20.75
CA HIS A 448 80.38 50.36 20.26
C HIS A 448 79.42 50.55 21.45
N TRP A 449 78.36 51.32 21.23
CA TRP A 449 77.31 51.52 22.21
C TRP A 449 76.61 50.21 22.55
N SER A 450 76.19 50.05 23.80
CA SER A 450 75.22 49.02 24.17
C SER A 450 73.90 49.25 23.42
N PRO A 451 73.06 48.22 23.28
CA PRO A 451 71.65 48.43 22.95
C PRO A 451 71.02 49.42 23.95
N TRP A 452 69.98 50.12 23.50
CA TRP A 452 69.17 50.97 24.37
C TRP A 452 68.43 50.14 25.43
N SER A 453 68.33 50.68 26.65
CA SER A 453 67.50 50.09 27.70
C SER A 453 66.03 50.08 27.32
N SER A 454 65.22 49.27 28.00
CA SER A 454 63.77 49.40 27.96
C SER A 454 63.33 50.79 28.43
N CYS A 455 62.20 51.28 27.90
CA CYS A 455 61.64 52.58 28.25
C CYS A 455 61.32 52.63 29.75
N SER A 456 61.66 53.74 30.42
CA SER A 456 61.49 53.88 31.88
C SER A 456 60.03 53.90 32.36
N VAL A 457 59.06 53.95 31.44
CA VAL A 457 57.62 53.92 31.72
C VAL A 457 56.92 52.89 30.83
N THR A 458 55.79 52.36 31.31
CA THR A 458 54.98 51.37 30.57
C THR A 458 53.89 52.00 29.68
N CYS A 459 53.45 53.22 29.97
CA CYS A 459 52.57 54.06 29.13
C CYS A 459 52.98 55.53 29.25
N GLY A 460 52.77 56.32 28.19
CA GLY A 460 53.20 57.73 28.12
C GLY A 460 54.69 57.95 27.82
N VAL A 461 55.18 59.16 28.10
CA VAL A 461 56.57 59.57 27.79
C VAL A 461 57.54 59.10 28.88
N GLY A 462 58.57 58.34 28.52
CA GLY A 462 59.68 57.94 29.38
C GLY A 462 61.03 58.19 28.74
N ASN A 463 62.09 57.62 29.32
CA ASN A 463 63.46 57.73 28.79
C ASN A 463 64.10 56.35 28.61
N ILE A 464 64.92 56.21 27.57
CA ILE A 464 65.81 55.06 27.32
C ILE A 464 67.27 55.49 27.46
N THR A 465 68.13 54.60 27.96
CA THR A 465 69.56 54.88 28.19
C THR A 465 70.45 53.83 27.54
N ARG A 466 71.57 54.24 26.96
CA ARG A 466 72.64 53.34 26.49
C ARG A 466 74.01 53.82 26.95
N ILE A 467 74.95 52.89 27.05
CA ILE A 467 76.30 53.17 27.56
C ILE A 467 77.38 52.63 26.62
N ARG A 468 78.54 53.29 26.61
CA ARG A 468 79.76 52.82 25.95
C ARG A 468 80.95 53.03 26.87
N LEU A 469 81.95 52.17 26.74
CA LEU A 469 83.12 52.15 27.60
C LEU A 469 84.35 52.55 26.78
N CYS A 470 85.30 53.27 27.38
CA CYS A 470 86.53 53.68 26.70
C CYS A 470 87.56 52.53 26.74
N ASN A 471 87.30 51.47 25.98
CA ASN A 471 88.11 50.26 25.99
C ASN A 471 88.41 49.65 24.61
N SER A 472 88.13 50.36 23.51
CA SER A 472 88.38 49.92 22.14
C SER A 472 89.18 50.96 21.33
N PRO A 473 90.50 51.10 21.55
CA PRO A 473 91.34 50.40 22.55
C PRO A 473 91.38 51.15 23.90
N ILE A 474 91.82 50.47 24.97
CA ILE A 474 92.02 51.10 26.29
C ILE A 474 93.25 52.03 26.21
N PRO A 475 93.19 53.27 26.73
CA PRO A 475 94.37 54.15 26.75
C PRO A 475 95.49 53.56 27.60
N GLN A 476 96.72 53.54 27.08
CA GLN A 476 97.91 53.03 27.76
C GLN A 476 99.06 54.04 27.73
N MET A 477 100.01 53.92 28.68
CA MET A 477 101.26 54.70 28.72
C MET A 477 101.04 56.23 28.68
N GLY A 478 100.05 56.73 29.44
CA GLY A 478 99.73 58.16 29.49
C GLY A 478 99.07 58.71 28.22
N GLY A 479 98.47 57.84 27.39
CA GLY A 479 97.59 58.21 26.27
C GLY A 479 96.34 58.96 26.76
N LYS A 480 95.75 59.77 25.88
CA LYS A 480 94.58 60.59 26.22
C LYS A 480 93.36 59.70 26.45
N ASN A 481 92.57 60.05 27.47
CA ASN A 481 91.28 59.38 27.71
C ASN A 481 90.27 59.77 26.61
N CYS A 482 89.25 58.94 26.40
CA CYS A 482 88.24 59.22 25.40
C CYS A 482 87.46 60.51 25.74
N VAL A 483 87.23 61.37 24.74
CA VAL A 483 86.51 62.65 24.91
C VAL A 483 85.03 62.47 24.52
N GLY A 484 84.11 62.88 25.40
CA GLY A 484 82.65 62.74 25.26
C GLY A 484 81.99 61.94 26.39
N ASN A 485 80.66 61.84 26.39
CA ASN A 485 79.92 61.11 27.42
C ASN A 485 79.89 59.59 27.11
N GLY A 486 80.10 58.77 28.15
CA GLY A 486 79.98 57.31 28.10
C GLY A 486 78.56 56.78 28.32
N ARG A 487 77.59 57.67 28.52
CA ARG A 487 76.16 57.39 28.72
C ARG A 487 75.34 58.39 27.93
N GLU A 488 74.36 57.88 27.20
CA GLU A 488 73.41 58.66 26.40
C GLU A 488 71.99 58.29 26.82
N THR A 489 71.11 59.30 26.90
CA THR A 489 69.71 59.16 27.31
C THR A 489 68.82 59.87 26.30
N GLU A 490 67.81 59.18 25.79
CA GLU A 490 66.86 59.70 24.81
C GLU A 490 65.41 59.47 25.27
N LYS A 491 64.47 60.30 24.83
CA LYS A 491 63.05 60.16 25.18
C LYS A 491 62.42 59.02 24.38
N CYS A 492 61.60 58.21 25.03
CA CYS A 492 60.77 57.18 24.42
C CYS A 492 59.30 57.48 24.69
N GLU A 493 58.45 57.34 23.68
CA GLU A 493 56.99 57.49 23.82
C GLU A 493 56.33 56.12 23.71
N LYS A 494 55.60 55.73 24.76
CA LYS A 494 54.69 54.58 24.79
C LYS A 494 53.24 55.06 24.66
N VAL A 495 52.33 54.14 24.35
CA VAL A 495 50.89 54.42 24.20
C VAL A 495 50.33 55.26 25.36
N PRO A 496 49.36 56.16 25.12
CA PRO A 496 48.76 57.00 26.16
C PRO A 496 48.14 56.16 27.29
N CYS A 497 48.15 56.67 28.52
CA CYS A 497 47.67 55.93 29.69
C CYS A 497 46.12 55.88 29.79
N PRO A 498 45.55 54.84 30.42
CA PRO A 498 44.10 54.59 30.53
C PRO A 498 43.31 55.74 31.17
N VAL A 499 42.18 56.11 30.55
CA VAL A 499 41.16 57.07 31.00
C VAL A 499 39.88 56.29 31.34
N ASN A 500 39.43 56.33 32.60
CA ASN A 500 38.21 55.62 33.04
C ASN A 500 36.92 56.33 32.59
N GLY A 501 35.89 55.55 32.25
CA GLY A 501 34.61 56.10 31.80
C GLY A 501 33.74 56.66 32.93
N GLN A 502 32.94 57.68 32.63
CA GLN A 502 31.91 58.22 33.52
C GLN A 502 30.55 58.35 32.80
N TRP A 503 29.46 58.22 33.57
CA TRP A 503 28.10 58.27 33.04
C TRP A 503 27.74 59.66 32.49
N GLY A 504 27.19 59.69 31.28
CA GLY A 504 26.49 60.84 30.72
C GLY A 504 25.11 61.05 31.38
N PRO A 505 24.43 62.17 31.07
CA PRO A 505 23.09 62.44 31.59
C PRO A 505 22.09 61.40 31.11
N TRP A 506 21.06 61.13 31.93
CA TRP A 506 19.94 60.28 31.53
C TRP A 506 19.14 60.91 30.39
N SER A 507 18.63 60.08 29.49
CA SER A 507 17.62 60.46 28.50
C SER A 507 16.33 60.93 29.19
N PRO A 508 15.46 61.67 28.48
CA PRO A 508 14.06 61.79 28.87
C PRO A 508 13.41 60.41 29.02
N TRP A 509 12.35 60.34 29.83
CA TRP A 509 11.51 59.14 29.94
C TRP A 509 10.74 58.88 28.64
N SER A 510 10.62 57.61 28.27
CA SER A 510 9.74 57.16 27.19
C SER A 510 8.27 57.42 27.51
N ALA A 511 7.42 57.37 26.49
CA ALA A 511 5.98 57.25 26.71
C ALA A 511 5.67 56.00 27.56
N CYS A 512 4.58 56.05 28.32
CA CYS A 512 4.11 54.92 29.11
C CYS A 512 3.65 53.80 28.18
N THR A 513 3.96 52.54 28.50
CA THR A 513 3.57 51.38 27.68
C THR A 513 2.06 51.24 27.50
N VAL A 514 1.27 51.68 28.48
CA VAL A 514 -0.21 51.67 28.43
C VAL A 514 -0.78 52.99 28.92
N THR A 515 -1.99 53.34 28.47
CA THR A 515 -2.66 54.61 28.77
C THR A 515 -3.47 54.60 30.07
N CYS A 516 -3.87 53.42 30.56
CA CYS A 516 -4.56 53.17 31.84
C CYS A 516 -4.23 51.75 32.34
N GLY A 517 -4.57 51.41 33.58
CA GLY A 517 -4.35 50.08 34.17
C GLY A 517 -2.93 49.79 34.67
N GLY A 518 -2.03 50.77 34.60
CA GLY A 518 -0.63 50.66 35.05
C GLY A 518 0.33 50.21 33.95
N GLY A 519 1.18 51.13 33.48
CA GLY A 519 2.24 50.88 32.51
C GLY A 519 3.63 51.18 33.04
N ILE A 520 4.64 50.89 32.21
CA ILE A 520 6.05 51.13 32.53
C ILE A 520 6.59 52.15 31.54
N ARG A 521 7.40 53.10 32.02
CA ARG A 521 8.21 53.98 31.17
C ARG A 521 9.68 53.75 31.45
N GLU A 522 10.51 53.90 30.43
CA GLU A 522 11.95 53.61 30.47
C GLU A 522 12.77 54.87 30.13
N ARG A 523 13.94 55.04 30.76
CA ARG A 523 14.97 55.98 30.32
C ARG A 523 16.34 55.32 30.35
N SER A 524 17.26 55.77 29.52
CA SER A 524 18.61 55.20 29.40
C SER A 524 19.71 56.26 29.55
N ARG A 525 20.91 55.83 29.93
CA ARG A 525 22.13 56.68 29.99
C ARG A 525 23.29 55.95 29.30
N LEU A 526 24.22 56.72 28.75
CA LEU A 526 25.41 56.21 28.07
C LEU A 526 26.67 56.53 28.88
N CYS A 527 27.67 55.65 28.84
CA CYS A 527 28.95 55.82 29.53
C CYS A 527 29.91 56.65 28.67
N ASN A 528 29.63 57.94 28.50
CA ASN A 528 30.31 58.78 27.52
C ASN A 528 30.77 60.16 28.00
N SER A 529 30.81 60.42 29.31
CA SER A 529 31.17 61.74 29.86
C SER A 529 32.27 61.70 30.93
N PRO A 530 33.51 61.27 30.65
CA PRO A 530 34.07 60.89 29.35
C PRO A 530 33.94 59.39 29.05
N GLU A 531 34.15 58.99 27.79
CA GLU A 531 34.23 57.57 27.40
C GLU A 531 35.52 56.92 27.94
N PRO A 532 35.50 55.64 28.33
CA PRO A 532 36.71 54.92 28.69
C PRO A 532 37.66 54.83 27.49
N GLN A 533 38.86 55.37 27.62
CA GLN A 533 39.89 55.35 26.56
C GLN A 533 41.18 54.70 27.08
N TYR A 534 42.00 54.19 26.17
CA TYR A 534 43.33 53.63 26.45
C TYR A 534 43.36 52.53 27.54
N GLY A 535 42.28 51.75 27.69
CA GLY A 535 42.18 50.64 28.66
C GLY A 535 41.63 51.03 30.03
N GLY A 536 40.96 52.18 30.17
CA GLY A 536 40.29 52.57 31.40
C GLY A 536 39.03 51.75 31.72
N LYS A 537 38.65 51.72 33.00
CA LYS A 537 37.54 50.90 33.50
C LYS A 537 36.18 51.41 32.96
N PRO A 538 35.23 50.51 32.64
CA PRO A 538 33.88 50.89 32.23
C PRO A 538 33.06 51.47 33.39
N CYS A 539 32.00 52.21 33.08
CA CYS A 539 31.09 52.75 34.09
C CYS A 539 30.34 51.63 34.83
N VAL A 540 30.16 51.79 36.16
CA VAL A 540 29.47 50.81 37.01
C VAL A 540 28.05 51.29 37.32
N GLY A 541 27.04 50.44 37.08
CA GLY A 541 25.61 50.69 37.31
C GLY A 541 24.73 50.38 36.08
N ASP A 542 23.41 50.32 36.27
CA ASP A 542 22.49 49.97 35.17
C ASP A 542 22.40 51.08 34.11
N THR A 543 22.32 50.66 32.85
CA THR A 543 22.20 51.53 31.66
C THR A 543 20.76 52.00 31.42
N LYS A 544 19.78 51.31 32.00
CA LYS A 544 18.34 51.50 31.81
C LYS A 544 17.62 51.56 33.15
N GLN A 545 16.67 52.48 33.30
CA GLN A 545 15.84 52.62 34.49
C GLN A 545 14.36 52.57 34.11
N HIS A 546 13.56 51.89 34.92
CA HIS A 546 12.12 51.67 34.70
C HIS A 546 11.31 52.31 35.84
N ASP A 547 10.15 52.89 35.52
CA ASP A 547 9.23 53.51 36.49
C ASP A 547 7.76 53.25 36.11
N MET A 548 6.86 53.17 37.10
CA MET A 548 5.43 52.88 36.89
C MET A 548 4.63 54.15 36.59
N CYS A 549 3.77 54.11 35.57
CA CYS A 549 2.92 55.22 35.12
C CYS A 549 1.45 54.77 34.91
N ASN A 550 0.52 55.72 34.82
CA ASN A 550 -0.91 55.49 34.48
C ASN A 550 -1.68 54.49 35.38
N LYS A 551 -1.64 54.69 36.70
CA LYS A 551 -2.27 53.84 37.75
C LYS A 551 -3.80 53.93 37.87
N LYS A 552 -4.51 54.56 36.92
CA LYS A 552 -5.98 54.66 36.94
C LYS A 552 -6.58 53.48 36.17
N ASP A 553 -7.61 52.85 36.72
CA ASP A 553 -8.32 51.73 36.07
C ASP A 553 -8.97 52.18 34.74
N CYS A 554 -8.93 51.29 33.75
CA CYS A 554 -9.51 51.55 32.42
C CYS A 554 -11.04 51.39 32.44
N PRO A 555 -11.79 52.16 31.62
CA PRO A 555 -13.20 51.91 31.37
C PRO A 555 -13.38 50.56 30.67
N ILE A 556 -14.25 49.70 31.22
CA ILE A 556 -14.55 48.36 30.70
C ILE A 556 -15.62 48.50 29.62
N ASP A 557 -15.24 48.32 28.36
CA ASP A 557 -16.18 48.09 27.26
C ASP A 557 -16.46 46.58 27.19
N GLY A 558 -17.73 46.22 27.39
CA GLY A 558 -18.20 44.85 27.56
C GLY A 558 -18.02 43.95 26.33
N CYS A 559 -17.80 44.51 25.13
CA CYS A 559 -17.59 43.71 23.91
C CYS A 559 -16.12 43.32 23.69
N LEU A 560 -15.15 43.91 24.41
CA LEU A 560 -13.73 43.52 24.29
C LEU A 560 -13.46 42.09 24.82
N SER A 561 -14.34 41.54 25.65
CA SER A 561 -14.24 40.15 26.10
C SER A 561 -14.79 39.13 25.10
N ASN A 562 -15.18 39.55 23.88
CA ASN A 562 -15.84 38.74 22.85
C ASN A 562 -16.94 37.82 23.41
N PRO A 563 -17.97 38.39 24.06
CA PRO A 563 -19.00 37.60 24.73
C PRO A 563 -20.05 36.99 23.78
N CYS A 564 -20.08 37.43 22.52
CA CYS A 564 -20.98 36.93 21.49
C CYS A 564 -20.34 35.82 20.66
N PHE A 565 -21.16 34.98 20.04
CA PHE A 565 -20.71 33.92 19.15
C PHE A 565 -19.88 34.48 17.98
N PRO A 566 -18.82 33.79 17.49
CA PRO A 566 -18.00 34.27 16.39
C PRO A 566 -18.83 34.64 15.15
N GLY A 567 -18.76 35.90 14.74
CA GLY A 567 -19.53 36.44 13.60
C GLY A 567 -20.89 37.08 13.97
N ALA A 568 -21.36 36.94 15.21
CA ALA A 568 -22.52 37.69 15.72
C ALA A 568 -22.11 39.12 16.12
N GLU A 569 -22.95 40.10 15.80
CA GLU A 569 -22.70 41.51 16.11
C GLU A 569 -22.77 41.75 17.64
N CYS A 570 -21.75 42.38 18.24
CA CYS A 570 -21.73 42.71 19.67
C CYS A 570 -21.97 44.19 19.89
N ASN A 571 -23.01 44.53 20.63
CA ASN A 571 -23.36 45.89 21.01
C ASN A 571 -22.98 46.17 22.47
N SER A 572 -22.02 47.06 22.70
CA SER A 572 -21.59 47.48 24.05
C SER A 572 -22.27 48.77 24.49
N TYR A 573 -22.67 48.85 25.75
CA TYR A 573 -23.31 50.03 26.34
C TYR A 573 -22.35 50.79 27.29
N PRO A 574 -22.57 52.10 27.53
CA PRO A 574 -21.68 52.94 28.36
C PRO A 574 -21.58 52.52 29.84
N ASP A 575 -22.46 51.64 30.31
CA ASP A 575 -22.45 51.06 31.65
C ASP A 575 -21.61 49.77 31.75
N GLY A 576 -20.98 49.35 30.65
CA GLY A 576 -20.18 48.12 30.56
C GLY A 576 -21.01 46.87 30.27
N SER A 577 -22.34 46.97 30.11
CA SER A 577 -23.18 45.87 29.65
C SER A 577 -23.06 45.68 28.14
N TRP A 578 -23.44 44.50 27.64
CA TRP A 578 -23.38 44.15 26.22
C TRP A 578 -24.58 43.31 25.79
N SER A 579 -24.92 43.35 24.51
CA SER A 579 -25.94 42.49 23.89
C SER A 579 -25.46 41.95 22.55
N CYS A 580 -25.85 40.71 22.22
CA CYS A 580 -25.51 40.09 20.95
C CYS A 580 -26.66 40.22 19.95
N GLY A 581 -26.30 40.45 18.68
CA GLY A 581 -27.19 40.44 17.53
C GLY A 581 -27.58 39.02 17.11
N ALA A 582 -28.15 38.90 15.91
CA ALA A 582 -28.52 37.60 15.35
C ALA A 582 -27.28 36.71 15.08
N CYS A 583 -27.48 35.40 15.11
CA CYS A 583 -26.46 34.45 14.71
C CYS A 583 -26.10 34.60 13.22
N PRO A 584 -24.86 34.27 12.81
CA PRO A 584 -24.47 34.22 11.40
C PRO A 584 -25.36 33.29 10.57
N ALA A 585 -25.40 33.49 9.25
CA ALA A 585 -26.09 32.59 8.35
C ALA A 585 -25.56 31.15 8.51
N GLY A 586 -26.48 30.17 8.55
CA GLY A 586 -26.16 28.77 8.85
C GLY A 586 -26.21 28.42 10.33
N TYR A 587 -26.55 29.36 11.22
CA TYR A 587 -26.71 29.09 12.65
C TYR A 587 -28.04 29.62 13.20
N LEU A 588 -28.56 28.95 14.23
CA LEU A 588 -29.74 29.35 14.98
C LEU A 588 -29.38 29.54 16.45
N GLY A 589 -29.90 30.60 17.07
CA GLY A 589 -29.65 30.86 18.48
C GLY A 589 -29.95 32.28 18.92
N ASN A 590 -29.44 32.63 20.10
CA ASN A 590 -29.69 33.94 20.74
C ASN A 590 -28.52 34.93 20.57
N GLY A 591 -27.56 34.63 19.68
CA GLY A 591 -26.37 35.46 19.44
C GLY A 591 -25.20 35.21 20.40
N THR A 592 -25.46 34.67 21.59
CA THR A 592 -24.41 34.21 22.53
C THR A 592 -24.09 32.73 22.34
N VAL A 593 -25.12 31.92 22.14
CA VAL A 593 -25.04 30.51 21.81
C VAL A 593 -25.74 30.35 20.47
N CYS A 594 -24.98 29.97 19.46
CA CYS A 594 -25.44 29.71 18.12
C CYS A 594 -25.09 28.26 17.79
N GLU A 595 -26.11 27.48 17.45
CA GLU A 595 -25.99 26.09 17.03
C GLU A 595 -26.15 26.01 15.52
N ASP A 596 -25.49 25.03 14.91
CA ASP A 596 -25.55 24.79 13.48
C ASP A 596 -27.00 24.50 13.03
N LEU A 597 -27.43 25.17 11.96
CA LEU A 597 -28.76 24.99 11.39
C LEU A 597 -28.70 23.83 10.40
N ASP A 598 -29.41 22.74 10.69
CA ASP A 598 -29.57 21.66 9.72
C ASP A 598 -30.53 22.07 8.57
N GLU A 599 -29.97 22.60 7.48
CA GLU A 599 -30.78 23.00 6.32
C GLU A 599 -31.38 21.80 5.59
N CYS A 600 -30.78 20.60 5.71
CA CYS A 600 -31.29 19.37 5.11
C CYS A 600 -32.60 18.92 5.74
N ILE A 601 -32.74 19.08 7.06
CA ILE A 601 -34.01 18.85 7.77
C ILE A 601 -34.99 19.99 7.50
N ALA A 602 -34.51 21.24 7.53
CA ALA A 602 -35.37 22.42 7.37
C ALA A 602 -35.98 22.53 5.96
N VAL A 603 -35.28 22.04 4.93
CA VAL A 603 -35.75 22.04 3.54
C VAL A 603 -35.51 20.65 2.93
N SER A 604 -36.50 19.77 3.08
CA SER A 604 -36.35 18.35 2.69
C SER A 604 -36.22 18.10 1.17
N ASP A 605 -36.46 19.08 0.30
CA ASP A 605 -36.45 18.95 -1.16
C ASP A 605 -35.30 19.69 -1.85
N VAL A 606 -34.26 20.06 -1.09
CA VAL A 606 -33.03 20.67 -1.60
C VAL A 606 -32.28 19.73 -2.55
N CYS A 607 -32.11 18.47 -2.14
CA CYS A 607 -31.36 17.48 -2.90
C CYS A 607 -32.28 16.45 -3.54
N PHE A 608 -31.81 15.83 -4.63
CA PHE A 608 -32.58 14.86 -5.38
C PHE A 608 -32.87 13.61 -4.53
N LYS A 609 -34.14 13.19 -4.52
CA LYS A 609 -34.62 12.06 -3.74
C LYS A 609 -34.57 10.79 -4.57
N VAL A 610 -33.87 9.78 -4.07
CA VAL A 610 -33.88 8.42 -4.62
C VAL A 610 -34.61 7.54 -3.62
N ASN A 611 -35.67 6.84 -4.04
CA ASN A 611 -36.48 5.99 -3.17
C ASN A 611 -36.98 6.70 -1.89
N GLN A 612 -37.38 7.98 -2.01
CA GLN A 612 -37.84 8.84 -0.91
C GLN A 612 -36.78 9.24 0.14
N VAL A 613 -35.52 8.83 -0.01
CA VAL A 613 -34.41 9.27 0.85
C VAL A 613 -33.76 10.52 0.26
N HIS A 614 -33.65 11.60 1.04
CA HIS A 614 -32.96 12.81 0.62
C HIS A 614 -31.44 12.64 0.79
N ARG A 615 -30.67 12.98 -0.25
CA ARG A 615 -29.20 12.85 -0.25
C ARG A 615 -28.51 14.18 0.03
N CYS A 616 -28.97 14.83 1.09
CA CYS A 616 -28.47 16.11 1.58
C CYS A 616 -27.56 15.86 2.79
N VAL A 617 -26.41 16.53 2.82
CA VAL A 617 -25.45 16.45 3.91
C VAL A 617 -25.37 17.82 4.60
N ASN A 618 -25.71 17.85 5.88
CA ASN A 618 -25.55 19.02 6.71
C ASN A 618 -24.06 19.23 7.06
N THR A 619 -23.60 20.49 7.04
CA THR A 619 -22.22 20.88 7.30
C THR A 619 -22.18 22.02 8.30
N ASN A 620 -21.08 22.19 9.02
CA ASN A 620 -20.94 23.29 9.97
C ASN A 620 -19.92 24.31 9.45
N PRO A 621 -20.34 25.43 8.81
CA PRO A 621 -21.74 25.85 8.54
C PRO A 621 -22.27 25.49 7.14
N GLY A 622 -23.59 25.29 7.03
CA GLY A 622 -24.34 25.19 5.77
C GLY A 622 -24.69 23.78 5.34
N PHE A 623 -24.94 23.57 4.05
CA PHE A 623 -25.26 22.24 3.50
C PHE A 623 -24.61 22.03 2.14
N HIS A 624 -24.54 20.77 1.72
CA HIS A 624 -24.31 20.42 0.32
C HIS A 624 -25.08 19.16 -0.08
N CYS A 625 -25.45 19.09 -1.36
CA CYS A 625 -26.01 17.89 -1.94
C CYS A 625 -24.92 16.91 -2.38
N LEU A 626 -25.20 15.62 -2.24
CA LEU A 626 -24.42 14.59 -2.92
C LEU A 626 -24.60 14.69 -4.45
N PRO A 627 -23.63 14.23 -5.26
CA PRO A 627 -23.76 14.20 -6.71
C PRO A 627 -24.98 13.36 -7.13
N CYS A 628 -25.52 13.63 -8.32
CA CYS A 628 -26.60 12.82 -8.89
C CYS A 628 -26.23 11.32 -8.87
N PRO A 629 -27.21 10.43 -8.62
CA PRO A 629 -26.93 8.99 -8.53
C PRO A 629 -26.40 8.47 -9.87
N PRO A 630 -25.75 7.29 -9.91
CA PRO A 630 -25.38 6.65 -11.16
C PRO A 630 -26.57 6.62 -12.13
N ARG A 631 -26.31 6.82 -13.43
CA ARG A 631 -27.31 6.90 -14.51
C ARG A 631 -28.10 8.22 -14.55
N TYR A 632 -27.80 9.18 -13.68
CA TYR A 632 -28.40 10.51 -13.69
C TYR A 632 -27.32 11.60 -13.73
N LYS A 633 -27.62 12.69 -14.42
CA LYS A 633 -26.75 13.85 -14.55
C LYS A 633 -27.49 15.11 -14.10
N GLY A 634 -26.79 16.04 -13.46
CA GLY A 634 -27.44 17.23 -12.93
C GLY A 634 -26.52 18.18 -12.17
N SER A 635 -27.13 19.20 -11.55
CA SER A 635 -26.44 20.16 -10.69
C SER A 635 -26.09 19.55 -9.33
N GLN A 636 -25.12 20.16 -8.63
CA GLN A 636 -24.78 19.80 -7.25
C GLN A 636 -24.79 21.08 -6.38
N PRO A 637 -25.95 21.46 -5.83
CA PRO A 637 -26.08 22.64 -4.98
C PRO A 637 -25.29 22.53 -3.68
N TYR A 638 -24.72 23.65 -3.24
CA TYR A 638 -24.10 23.84 -1.94
C TYR A 638 -24.35 25.27 -1.49
N GLY A 639 -24.46 25.51 -0.19
CA GLY A 639 -24.80 26.84 0.31
C GLY A 639 -24.80 26.93 1.81
N VAL A 640 -24.90 28.15 2.33
CA VAL A 640 -24.97 28.41 3.77
C VAL A 640 -26.26 29.17 4.06
N GLY A 641 -27.05 28.66 5.00
CA GLY A 641 -28.29 29.27 5.43
C GLY A 641 -29.53 28.85 4.63
N LEU A 642 -30.69 29.09 5.26
CA LEU A 642 -31.99 28.61 4.81
C LEU A 642 -32.49 29.22 3.50
N GLU A 643 -32.05 30.44 3.17
CA GLU A 643 -32.50 31.12 1.95
C GLU A 643 -31.92 30.45 0.70
N VAL A 644 -30.63 30.11 0.72
CA VAL A 644 -29.94 29.41 -0.38
C VAL A 644 -30.53 28.01 -0.56
N ALA A 645 -30.79 27.30 0.55
CA ALA A 645 -31.43 25.98 0.52
C ALA A 645 -32.81 26.00 -0.17
N LYS A 646 -33.60 27.08 -0.02
CA LYS A 646 -34.92 27.17 -0.67
C LYS A 646 -34.86 27.46 -2.17
N THR A 647 -33.84 28.19 -2.61
CA THR A 647 -33.72 28.65 -4.00
C THR A 647 -32.95 27.68 -4.88
N GLU A 648 -31.88 27.07 -4.37
CA GLU A 648 -30.96 26.25 -5.17
C GLU A 648 -31.22 24.75 -4.97
N LYS A 649 -32.16 24.21 -5.76
CA LYS A 649 -32.54 22.79 -5.71
C LYS A 649 -31.76 21.96 -6.72
N GLN A 650 -31.45 20.73 -6.32
CA GLN A 650 -30.78 19.76 -7.17
C GLN A 650 -31.78 19.20 -8.19
N VAL A 651 -31.41 19.26 -9.46
CA VAL A 651 -32.16 18.64 -10.55
C VAL A 651 -31.26 17.56 -11.16
N CYS A 652 -31.71 16.32 -11.10
CA CYS A 652 -31.04 15.18 -11.71
C CYS A 652 -31.93 14.60 -12.82
N GLU A 653 -31.43 14.57 -14.05
CA GLU A 653 -32.11 14.01 -15.21
C GLU A 653 -31.50 12.65 -15.59
N PRO A 654 -32.30 11.69 -16.08
CA PRO A 654 -31.78 10.41 -16.57
C PRO A 654 -30.77 10.62 -17.69
N GLU A 655 -29.60 10.03 -17.55
CA GLU A 655 -28.54 10.12 -18.54
C GLU A 655 -28.90 9.29 -19.79
N ASN A 656 -28.67 9.84 -20.98
CA ASN A 656 -28.81 9.11 -22.23
C ASN A 656 -27.66 9.45 -23.18
N PRO A 657 -26.58 8.66 -23.18
CA PRO A 657 -25.38 8.97 -23.94
C PRO A 657 -25.60 9.12 -25.45
N CYS A 658 -26.60 8.43 -26.02
CA CYS A 658 -26.94 8.53 -27.43
C CYS A 658 -27.65 9.84 -27.77
N LYS A 659 -28.64 10.24 -26.97
CA LYS A 659 -29.37 11.51 -27.16
C LYS A 659 -28.49 12.72 -26.85
N ASP A 660 -27.66 12.59 -25.82
CA ASP A 660 -26.78 13.65 -25.31
C ASP A 660 -25.51 13.80 -26.17
N LYS A 661 -25.29 12.88 -27.12
CA LYS A 661 -24.08 12.82 -27.99
C LYS A 661 -22.78 12.79 -27.19
N THR A 662 -22.82 12.16 -26.02
CA THR A 662 -21.65 11.90 -25.16
C THR A 662 -21.09 10.50 -25.34
N HIS A 663 -21.70 9.69 -26.21
CA HIS A 663 -21.21 8.37 -26.59
C HIS A 663 -19.86 8.44 -27.32
N SER A 664 -19.16 7.31 -27.34
CA SER A 664 -17.84 7.15 -27.95
C SER A 664 -17.83 6.19 -29.15
N CYS A 665 -19.00 5.97 -29.75
CA CYS A 665 -19.16 5.19 -30.98
C CYS A 665 -18.44 5.80 -32.19
N HIS A 666 -18.05 4.96 -33.14
CA HIS A 666 -17.44 5.37 -34.40
C HIS A 666 -18.37 6.28 -35.23
N LYS A 667 -17.79 7.06 -36.14
CA LYS A 667 -18.57 7.87 -37.11
C LYS A 667 -19.51 7.02 -37.99
N SER A 668 -19.07 5.80 -38.33
CA SER A 668 -19.82 4.82 -39.11
C SER A 668 -20.57 3.83 -38.21
N ALA A 669 -20.70 4.13 -36.93
CA ALA A 669 -21.52 3.36 -36.00
C ALA A 669 -22.79 4.14 -35.65
N GLU A 670 -23.73 3.40 -35.09
CA GLU A 670 -24.94 3.89 -34.47
C GLU A 670 -24.88 3.66 -32.96
N CYS A 671 -25.25 4.68 -32.19
CA CYS A 671 -25.40 4.56 -30.75
C CYS A 671 -26.81 4.05 -30.46
N ILE A 672 -26.88 2.85 -29.88
CA ILE A 672 -28.14 2.19 -29.54
C ILE A 672 -28.34 2.27 -28.04
N TYR A 673 -29.38 2.99 -27.62
CA TYR A 673 -29.74 3.10 -26.22
C TYR A 673 -30.49 1.83 -25.78
N LEU A 674 -29.87 1.05 -24.89
CA LEU A 674 -30.40 -0.23 -24.43
C LEU A 674 -31.44 -0.07 -23.32
N GLY A 675 -31.44 1.08 -22.65
CA GLY A 675 -32.41 1.43 -21.63
C GLY A 675 -31.75 1.95 -20.36
N HIS A 676 -32.53 2.65 -19.55
CA HIS A 676 -32.01 3.36 -18.38
C HIS A 676 -31.42 2.42 -17.32
N PHE A 677 -31.97 1.21 -17.20
CA PHE A 677 -31.57 0.21 -16.23
C PHE A 677 -30.69 -0.91 -16.82
N SER A 678 -30.34 -0.83 -18.11
CA SER A 678 -29.46 -1.82 -18.76
C SER A 678 -27.98 -1.59 -18.42
N ASP A 679 -27.17 -2.65 -18.42
CA ASP A 679 -25.72 -2.55 -18.23
C ASP A 679 -24.99 -3.25 -19.39
N PRO A 680 -24.33 -2.50 -20.29
CA PRO A 680 -24.19 -1.03 -20.32
C PRO A 680 -25.47 -0.30 -20.79
N MET A 681 -25.62 0.99 -20.45
CA MET A 681 -26.79 1.81 -20.82
C MET A 681 -27.00 2.01 -22.34
N TYR A 682 -25.92 1.87 -23.11
CA TYR A 682 -25.90 1.96 -24.56
C TYR A 682 -24.81 1.06 -25.12
N LYS A 683 -24.98 0.65 -26.37
CA LYS A 683 -23.94 -0.01 -27.17
C LYS A 683 -23.71 0.73 -28.48
N CYS A 684 -22.59 0.43 -29.12
CA CYS A 684 -22.24 0.95 -30.43
C CYS A 684 -22.27 -0.22 -31.41
N GLU A 685 -22.99 -0.06 -32.52
CA GLU A 685 -22.99 -1.05 -33.61
C GLU A 685 -22.58 -0.38 -34.91
N CYS A 686 -21.73 -1.04 -35.69
CA CYS A 686 -21.38 -0.54 -37.01
C CYS A 686 -22.63 -0.54 -37.91
N ARG A 687 -22.76 0.49 -38.75
CA ARG A 687 -23.87 0.57 -39.70
C ARG A 687 -23.69 -0.47 -40.80
N THR A 688 -24.78 -0.87 -41.43
CA THR A 688 -24.76 -1.74 -42.62
C THR A 688 -23.76 -1.26 -43.66
N GLY A 689 -22.90 -2.16 -44.15
CA GLY A 689 -21.74 -1.86 -45.00
C GLY A 689 -20.44 -1.65 -44.23
N TYR A 690 -20.46 -1.83 -42.90
CA TYR A 690 -19.29 -1.72 -42.04
C TYR A 690 -19.31 -2.79 -40.95
N ALA A 691 -18.12 -3.28 -40.61
CA ALA A 691 -17.88 -4.24 -39.54
C ALA A 691 -16.84 -3.71 -38.54
N GLY A 692 -16.94 -4.14 -37.28
CA GLY A 692 -16.06 -3.72 -36.20
C GLY A 692 -16.69 -3.80 -34.81
N ASP A 693 -16.00 -3.30 -33.80
CA ASP A 693 -16.44 -3.28 -32.40
C ASP A 693 -17.43 -2.12 -32.08
N GLY A 694 -17.90 -1.40 -33.11
CA GLY A 694 -18.77 -0.23 -32.99
C GLY A 694 -18.06 1.06 -32.52
N ARG A 695 -16.86 0.97 -31.95
CA ARG A 695 -15.97 2.12 -31.68
C ARG A 695 -15.06 2.41 -32.86
N ILE A 696 -14.70 1.36 -33.57
CA ILE A 696 -13.97 1.34 -34.82
C ILE A 696 -14.79 0.50 -35.79
N CYS A 697 -15.02 1.04 -36.99
CA CYS A 697 -15.71 0.31 -38.04
C CYS A 697 -14.94 0.47 -39.36
N GLY A 698 -14.66 -0.65 -40.00
CA GLY A 698 -14.08 -0.76 -41.35
C GLY A 698 -15.14 -1.12 -42.38
N GLU A 699 -14.78 -1.08 -43.66
CA GLU A 699 -15.69 -1.50 -44.75
C GLU A 699 -15.90 -3.02 -44.72
N ASP A 700 -17.16 -3.40 -44.95
CA ASP A 700 -17.66 -4.77 -45.08
C ASP A 700 -18.52 -4.76 -46.35
N SER A 701 -18.06 -5.43 -47.39
CA SER A 701 -18.60 -5.28 -48.76
C SER A 701 -19.73 -6.25 -49.09
N ASP A 702 -19.76 -7.40 -48.45
CA ASP A 702 -20.73 -8.47 -48.67
C ASP A 702 -21.70 -8.65 -47.48
N LEU A 703 -21.53 -7.87 -46.42
CA LEU A 703 -22.48 -7.67 -45.32
C LEU A 703 -22.63 -8.88 -44.41
N ASP A 704 -21.57 -9.65 -44.26
CA ASP A 704 -21.54 -10.82 -43.39
C ASP A 704 -21.04 -10.50 -41.97
N GLY A 705 -20.60 -9.26 -41.75
CA GLY A 705 -20.11 -8.76 -40.48
C GLY A 705 -18.60 -8.85 -40.30
N TRP A 706 -17.83 -9.31 -41.29
CA TRP A 706 -16.37 -9.31 -41.23
C TRP A 706 -15.78 -8.21 -42.11
N PRO A 707 -14.81 -7.43 -41.61
CA PRO A 707 -14.25 -6.33 -42.37
C PRO A 707 -13.28 -6.84 -43.45
N ASN A 708 -13.27 -6.17 -44.60
CA ASN A 708 -12.35 -6.47 -45.70
C ASN A 708 -10.85 -6.42 -45.33
N ASN A 709 -10.51 -5.78 -44.21
CA ASN A 709 -9.15 -5.59 -43.70
C ASN A 709 -9.12 -5.71 -42.17
N ASN A 710 -7.98 -6.16 -41.63
CA ASN A 710 -7.75 -6.16 -40.19
C ASN A 710 -7.90 -4.74 -39.61
N LEU A 711 -8.70 -4.62 -38.54
CA LEU A 711 -8.96 -3.37 -37.84
C LEU A 711 -8.21 -3.32 -36.50
N VAL A 712 -7.88 -2.12 -36.06
CA VAL A 712 -7.24 -1.87 -34.75
C VAL A 712 -8.26 -1.76 -33.62
N CYS A 713 -9.20 -2.70 -33.57
CA CYS A 713 -10.19 -2.76 -32.49
C CYS A 713 -9.52 -2.94 -31.13
N ALA A 714 -10.29 -2.76 -30.05
CA ALA A 714 -9.80 -3.11 -28.71
C ALA A 714 -9.28 -4.56 -28.72
N ALA A 715 -8.21 -4.87 -27.98
CA ALA A 715 -7.59 -6.20 -27.96
C ALA A 715 -8.54 -7.34 -27.52
N ASN A 716 -9.74 -6.98 -27.05
CA ASN A 716 -10.79 -7.84 -26.54
C ASN A 716 -11.94 -8.03 -27.56
N ALA A 717 -11.88 -7.39 -28.73
CA ALA A 717 -12.87 -7.55 -29.79
C ALA A 717 -12.57 -8.83 -30.57
N THR A 718 -13.34 -9.87 -30.27
CA THR A 718 -13.18 -11.23 -30.79
C THR A 718 -13.76 -11.41 -32.18
N TYR A 719 -14.89 -10.77 -32.47
CA TYR A 719 -15.59 -10.85 -33.75
C TYR A 719 -15.53 -9.52 -34.51
N HIS A 720 -15.67 -9.58 -35.83
CA HIS A 720 -15.87 -8.42 -36.71
C HIS A 720 -14.67 -7.45 -36.85
N CYS A 721 -13.46 -7.85 -36.43
CA CYS A 721 -12.26 -7.00 -36.48
C CYS A 721 -11.08 -7.65 -37.21
N VAL A 722 -11.16 -8.95 -37.49
CA VAL A 722 -10.19 -9.69 -38.31
C VAL A 722 -10.62 -9.58 -39.77
N LYS A 723 -9.64 -9.58 -40.66
CA LYS A 723 -9.86 -9.59 -42.09
C LYS A 723 -10.72 -10.79 -42.49
N ASP A 724 -11.78 -10.51 -43.22
CA ASP A 724 -12.58 -11.48 -43.95
C ASP A 724 -11.72 -12.36 -44.89
N ASN A 725 -11.92 -13.67 -44.81
CA ASN A 725 -11.26 -14.72 -45.59
C ASN A 725 -11.94 -14.97 -46.95
N CYS A 726 -13.19 -14.50 -47.15
CA CYS A 726 -13.89 -14.45 -48.42
C CYS A 726 -14.59 -13.09 -48.69
N PRO A 727 -13.84 -11.98 -48.90
CA PRO A 727 -14.33 -10.58 -48.92
C PRO A 727 -15.44 -10.16 -49.90
N LEU A 728 -15.92 -11.08 -50.73
CA LEU A 728 -16.91 -10.86 -51.78
C LEU A 728 -18.06 -11.88 -51.73
N LEU A 729 -18.03 -12.81 -50.77
CA LEU A 729 -18.97 -13.91 -50.65
C LEU A 729 -19.34 -14.07 -49.16
N PRO A 730 -20.59 -13.78 -48.77
CA PRO A 730 -20.97 -13.80 -47.37
C PRO A 730 -20.74 -15.15 -46.70
N ASN A 731 -19.85 -15.20 -45.70
CA ASN A 731 -19.53 -16.40 -44.93
C ASN A 731 -19.25 -16.05 -43.47
N SER A 732 -20.27 -15.49 -42.80
CA SER A 732 -20.16 -14.92 -41.45
C SER A 732 -19.62 -15.86 -40.34
N GLY A 733 -19.57 -17.16 -40.57
CA GLY A 733 -18.93 -18.14 -39.68
C GLY A 733 -17.39 -18.19 -39.80
N GLN A 734 -16.82 -17.65 -40.89
CA GLN A 734 -15.39 -17.62 -41.20
C GLN A 734 -14.72 -18.99 -41.13
N GLU A 735 -15.45 -20.05 -41.42
CA GLU A 735 -14.89 -21.40 -41.51
C GLU A 735 -13.73 -21.41 -42.54
N ASP A 736 -12.65 -22.07 -42.14
CA ASP A 736 -11.35 -22.16 -42.83
C ASP A 736 -10.69 -23.43 -42.28
N PHE A 737 -11.03 -24.57 -42.87
CA PHE A 737 -10.74 -25.90 -42.35
C PHE A 737 -9.24 -26.20 -42.36
N ASP A 738 -8.56 -25.91 -43.47
CA ASP A 738 -7.12 -26.12 -43.61
C ASP A 738 -6.22 -24.98 -43.07
N LYS A 739 -6.81 -23.81 -42.78
CA LYS A 739 -6.17 -22.63 -42.20
C LYS A 739 -5.14 -21.96 -43.10
N ASP A 740 -5.34 -21.99 -44.41
CA ASP A 740 -4.51 -21.27 -45.36
C ASP A 740 -4.85 -19.76 -45.45
N GLY A 741 -5.98 -19.35 -44.85
CA GLY A 741 -6.46 -17.97 -44.78
C GLY A 741 -7.47 -17.60 -45.88
N LYS A 742 -7.89 -18.56 -46.69
CA LYS A 742 -9.05 -18.52 -47.59
C LYS A 742 -10.17 -19.33 -46.92
N GLY A 743 -11.39 -18.80 -46.91
CA GLY A 743 -12.49 -19.48 -46.21
C GLY A 743 -13.12 -20.56 -47.06
N ASP A 744 -13.66 -21.60 -46.42
CA ASP A 744 -14.28 -22.76 -47.08
C ASP A 744 -15.31 -22.34 -48.15
N ALA A 745 -16.08 -21.28 -47.86
CA ALA A 745 -17.10 -20.77 -48.78
C ALA A 745 -16.56 -20.32 -50.16
N CYS A 746 -15.31 -19.85 -50.20
CA CYS A 746 -14.66 -19.41 -51.43
C CYS A 746 -13.42 -20.25 -51.77
N ASP A 747 -13.14 -21.30 -51.00
CA ASP A 747 -12.11 -22.27 -51.35
C ASP A 747 -12.57 -23.19 -52.49
N GLU A 748 -11.59 -23.77 -53.19
CA GLU A 748 -11.84 -24.79 -54.22
C GLU A 748 -11.39 -26.19 -53.75
N ASP A 749 -10.69 -26.27 -52.61
CA ASP A 749 -10.09 -27.46 -51.97
C ASP A 749 -9.96 -27.18 -50.46
N ASP A 750 -11.04 -27.38 -49.70
CA ASP A 750 -11.21 -26.95 -48.30
C ASP A 750 -10.24 -27.64 -47.30
N ASP A 751 -9.70 -28.80 -47.66
CA ASP A 751 -8.77 -29.58 -46.83
C ASP A 751 -7.35 -29.69 -47.39
N ASN A 752 -7.11 -29.00 -48.52
CA ASN A 752 -5.83 -28.88 -49.21
C ASN A 752 -5.17 -30.24 -49.51
N ASP A 753 -5.98 -31.25 -49.86
CA ASP A 753 -5.52 -32.60 -50.16
C ASP A 753 -5.10 -32.81 -51.62
N GLY A 754 -5.43 -31.85 -52.48
CA GLY A 754 -5.15 -31.83 -53.91
C GLY A 754 -6.29 -32.36 -54.78
N VAL A 755 -7.45 -32.63 -54.21
CA VAL A 755 -8.71 -32.95 -54.89
C VAL A 755 -9.68 -31.78 -54.69
N GLU A 756 -10.20 -31.21 -55.77
CA GLU A 756 -11.20 -30.14 -55.68
C GLU A 756 -12.48 -30.64 -55.00
N ASP A 757 -13.11 -29.84 -54.13
CA ASP A 757 -14.25 -30.24 -53.28
C ASP A 757 -15.42 -30.84 -54.06
N ASP A 758 -15.72 -30.29 -55.25
CA ASP A 758 -16.76 -30.79 -56.17
C ASP A 758 -16.53 -32.25 -56.62
N LYS A 759 -15.31 -32.77 -56.44
CA LYS A 759 -14.88 -34.14 -56.78
C LYS A 759 -14.42 -34.92 -55.56
N ASP A 760 -14.35 -34.30 -54.40
CA ASP A 760 -13.89 -34.89 -53.17
C ASP A 760 -15.04 -35.60 -52.45
N ASN A 761 -14.84 -36.86 -52.08
CA ASN A 761 -15.80 -37.62 -51.28
C ASN A 761 -15.63 -37.40 -49.76
N CYS A 762 -14.64 -36.64 -49.32
CA CYS A 762 -14.46 -36.07 -47.99
C CYS A 762 -13.90 -34.63 -48.04
N PRO A 763 -14.66 -33.63 -48.54
CA PRO A 763 -14.17 -32.26 -48.75
C PRO A 763 -13.53 -31.58 -47.52
N LEU A 764 -13.97 -31.97 -46.32
CA LEU A 764 -13.49 -31.42 -45.05
C LEU A 764 -12.57 -32.38 -44.30
N LEU A 765 -11.88 -33.31 -44.98
CA LEU A 765 -10.99 -34.25 -44.30
C LEU A 765 -9.98 -34.93 -45.23
N PHE A 766 -8.75 -34.42 -45.18
CA PHE A 766 -7.64 -34.85 -46.05
C PHE A 766 -7.65 -36.34 -46.38
N ASN A 767 -7.95 -36.71 -47.61
CA ASN A 767 -8.02 -38.09 -48.08
C ASN A 767 -7.64 -38.26 -49.58
N PRO A 768 -6.39 -37.96 -50.01
CA PRO A 768 -6.04 -37.84 -51.44
C PRO A 768 -6.18 -39.10 -52.30
N ARG A 769 -6.51 -40.23 -51.67
CA ARG A 769 -6.74 -41.52 -52.32
C ARG A 769 -8.21 -41.79 -52.64
N GLN A 770 -9.14 -41.01 -52.08
CA GLN A 770 -10.58 -41.09 -52.38
C GLN A 770 -11.11 -42.53 -52.26
N PHE A 771 -10.75 -43.21 -51.17
CA PHE A 771 -11.25 -44.56 -50.89
C PHE A 771 -12.69 -44.47 -50.41
N ASP A 772 -13.56 -45.31 -50.97
CA ASP A 772 -14.99 -45.40 -50.68
C ASP A 772 -15.40 -46.87 -50.88
N TYR A 773 -15.65 -47.56 -49.77
CA TYR A 773 -15.86 -49.00 -49.73
C TYR A 773 -17.24 -49.41 -50.26
N ASP A 774 -18.30 -48.74 -49.81
CA ASP A 774 -19.69 -49.12 -50.10
C ASP A 774 -20.35 -48.30 -51.22
N LYS A 775 -19.65 -47.28 -51.74
CA LYS A 775 -19.97 -46.48 -52.92
C LYS A 775 -21.18 -45.60 -52.72
N ASP A 776 -21.27 -44.97 -51.56
CA ASP A 776 -22.30 -44.00 -51.23
C ASP A 776 -21.90 -42.55 -51.53
N GLU A 777 -20.74 -42.36 -52.17
CA GLU A 777 -20.12 -41.07 -52.52
C GLU A 777 -19.53 -40.32 -51.32
N VAL A 778 -19.44 -40.96 -50.15
CA VAL A 778 -18.72 -40.47 -48.96
C VAL A 778 -17.47 -41.33 -48.74
N GLY A 779 -16.31 -40.71 -48.52
CA GLY A 779 -15.06 -41.44 -48.39
C GLY A 779 -14.88 -42.12 -47.04
N ASP A 780 -14.18 -43.25 -47.02
CA ASP A 780 -13.93 -44.09 -45.83
C ASP A 780 -13.37 -43.32 -44.61
N ARG A 781 -12.75 -42.15 -44.82
CA ARG A 781 -12.17 -41.33 -43.75
C ARG A 781 -13.18 -40.47 -43.02
N CYS A 782 -14.18 -39.97 -43.73
CA CYS A 782 -15.23 -39.09 -43.21
C CYS A 782 -16.58 -39.81 -43.07
N ASP A 783 -16.67 -41.06 -43.53
CA ASP A 783 -17.87 -41.87 -43.40
C ASP A 783 -18.06 -42.37 -41.96
N ASN A 784 -19.18 -41.98 -41.35
CA ASN A 784 -19.61 -42.40 -40.02
C ASN A 784 -20.29 -43.78 -40.01
N CYS A 785 -20.51 -44.39 -41.18
CA CYS A 785 -20.87 -45.79 -41.36
C CYS A 785 -20.12 -46.45 -42.55
N PRO A 786 -18.78 -46.67 -42.45
CA PRO A 786 -17.87 -47.09 -43.55
C PRO A 786 -18.22 -48.33 -44.39
N TYR A 787 -19.26 -49.07 -44.00
CA TYR A 787 -19.66 -50.33 -44.61
C TYR A 787 -21.15 -50.37 -44.97
N VAL A 788 -21.90 -49.30 -44.72
CA VAL A 788 -23.35 -49.22 -44.89
C VAL A 788 -23.75 -47.90 -45.55
N HIS A 789 -24.05 -47.97 -46.86
CA HIS A 789 -24.40 -46.83 -47.70
C HIS A 789 -25.36 -45.84 -47.03
N ASN A 790 -24.86 -44.65 -46.69
CA ASN A 790 -25.56 -43.57 -45.99
C ASN A 790 -25.05 -42.17 -46.40
N PRO A 791 -25.31 -41.71 -47.63
CA PRO A 791 -24.75 -40.46 -48.17
C PRO A 791 -25.09 -39.20 -47.36
N ALA A 792 -26.16 -39.25 -46.56
CA ALA A 792 -26.60 -38.14 -45.74
C ALA A 792 -25.83 -37.99 -44.43
N GLN A 793 -25.04 -39.01 -44.03
CA GLN A 793 -24.18 -39.01 -42.85
C GLN A 793 -24.89 -38.52 -41.57
N ILE A 794 -26.17 -38.83 -41.43
CA ILE A 794 -26.99 -38.40 -40.29
C ILE A 794 -26.51 -39.16 -39.04
N ASP A 795 -26.24 -38.41 -38.00
CA ASP A 795 -25.83 -38.87 -36.68
C ASP A 795 -26.66 -38.10 -35.64
N THR A 796 -27.69 -38.75 -35.10
CA THR A 796 -28.70 -38.13 -34.24
C THR A 796 -28.15 -37.73 -32.87
N ASP A 797 -27.27 -38.54 -32.28
CA ASP A 797 -26.66 -38.26 -30.98
C ASP A 797 -25.26 -37.59 -31.09
N ASN A 798 -24.78 -37.38 -32.32
CA ASN A 798 -23.49 -36.74 -32.67
C ASN A 798 -22.29 -37.46 -32.02
N ASN A 799 -22.36 -38.78 -31.93
CA ASN A 799 -21.30 -39.58 -31.30
C ASN A 799 -20.20 -40.04 -32.27
N GLY A 800 -20.35 -39.78 -33.57
CA GLY A 800 -19.44 -40.15 -34.65
C GLY A 800 -19.77 -41.48 -35.35
N GLU A 801 -20.83 -42.19 -34.94
CA GLU A 801 -21.41 -43.36 -35.59
C GLU A 801 -22.76 -42.98 -36.21
N GLY A 802 -22.93 -43.18 -37.51
CA GLY A 802 -24.15 -42.78 -38.20
C GLY A 802 -25.37 -43.63 -37.86
N ASP A 803 -26.57 -43.04 -37.99
CA ASP A 803 -27.85 -43.70 -37.73
C ASP A 803 -28.05 -45.00 -38.53
N SER A 804 -27.40 -45.12 -39.70
CA SER A 804 -27.54 -46.26 -40.61
C SER A 804 -26.85 -47.53 -40.11
N CYS A 805 -25.84 -47.39 -39.26
CA CYS A 805 -25.10 -48.48 -38.65
C CYS A 805 -25.31 -48.56 -37.12
N ALA A 806 -25.85 -47.50 -36.51
CA ALA A 806 -26.23 -47.47 -35.11
C ALA A 806 -27.42 -48.40 -34.80
N VAL A 807 -27.35 -49.06 -33.64
CA VAL A 807 -28.42 -49.90 -33.08
C VAL A 807 -29.31 -49.09 -32.12
N ASP A 808 -28.80 -47.98 -31.62
CA ASP A 808 -29.43 -47.04 -30.70
C ASP A 808 -29.09 -45.64 -31.21
N ILE A 809 -30.02 -45.06 -31.97
CA ILE A 809 -29.78 -43.87 -32.78
C ILE A 809 -29.71 -42.59 -31.93
N ASP A 810 -30.46 -42.52 -30.83
CA ASP A 810 -30.49 -41.36 -29.93
C ASP A 810 -29.69 -41.58 -28.64
N GLY A 811 -29.01 -42.72 -28.51
CA GLY A 811 -28.09 -43.03 -27.42
C GLY A 811 -28.78 -43.12 -26.05
N ASP A 812 -30.09 -43.41 -26.03
CA ASP A 812 -30.90 -43.41 -24.81
C ASP A 812 -30.84 -44.74 -24.04
N GLY A 813 -30.15 -45.74 -24.60
CA GLY A 813 -30.00 -47.09 -24.07
C GLY A 813 -31.13 -48.05 -24.46
N MET A 814 -32.05 -47.64 -25.33
CA MET A 814 -33.15 -48.44 -25.87
C MET A 814 -32.97 -48.65 -27.38
N ILE A 815 -32.78 -49.91 -27.75
CA ILE A 815 -32.61 -50.30 -29.16
C ILE A 815 -33.88 -49.96 -29.97
N SER A 816 -33.69 -49.24 -31.09
CA SER A 816 -34.76 -48.80 -32.01
C SER A 816 -35.32 -49.89 -32.93
#